data_AF-A0A9P8GCE1-F1
#
_entry.id   AF-A0A9P8GCE1-F1
#
_cell.length_a   1.000
_cell.length_b   1.000
_cell.length_c   1.000
_cell.angle_alpha   90.00
_cell.angle_beta   90.00
_cell.angle_gamma   90.00
#
_symmetry.space_group_name_H-M   'P 1'
#
loop_
_entity.id
_entity.type
_entity.pdbx_description
1 polymer ?
#
loop_
_entity_poly.entity_id
_entity_poly.type
_entity_poly.pdbx_seq_one_letter_code
_entity_poly.pdbx_strand_id
1 'polypeptide(L)'
;MANRSRSSSVAAFLKALIRLFFDVAFFWHMRLWAWWTRPSQKDIQLECLNSARYYEEWEAAAFALDELFGNDLWFENPSSKHYDYRLIHSRLQYILEAREDDDILGLVNLLRSGLVRNLGNITAPRLYNRAYAGTKLLIEDYITQVALAVEYVTAYPTSPMYDTSLTNQAKLDLLHDTRQALGRSVLVLQGGSIFGLCHIGVVKALHLRGLLPRIISGTATGALMAALVGVHNEDELLKFLSGEGIDLTAFATRSDQMAKNGNSGFTQYGWFSTWFRRAKRFVTEGYLLDSRVLEECVRANVGDLTFMEAYQRTKRVLNITVASTGNGMPSLLNYLTAPNVLIWSAALASNASDVLYSPLTMKCKDESGNIVPWASIHPVNLRPSTPSGYAAERDSPLTRIAELFNVNHFIVSQARPYIAPFLRSDLHSPKPGYKGRSSLTTSLMKVMVMEVQHRLHQLDSLGYLPAQIRRFLLDENIPGASLTLVPESAIQDSILLANISHVNRQDWKHWPSVDTSYAPCSSRESSEHSQPPRPPSPPLLDRAIEDPEQPTSVQIWRQVLRDWWIELLCLFFATASLCLVTIGLGLLNNKPLASWHLSISLNAVVSALIVATKAALIYTTACCLGQLKWHHFQHSLHARSLYDLKTFDEASKGPLGAVKLIFRLRRVSFVAWFGGAIVVAAVFMEVFGQQVLGFVNKSVVVEGGMAGFPVTQHLSSQNSWYLDYTMMSELQELLLAAIFKGDATPGFECSTAECTWPVSATLGICSQCVDVTETSTGACEGDSKNLDCSFEVPGFGTLGGTVQPGGPMPLINTTTMDSVYDATPSFYNFSTLVVAESTNWTAKLTTCELSWCAWTFDNATFKGTDLDLGTAKQHPLQFTGTWDKTNATLNLDDTQSVCTVLGDYPAGLNNTFTISQGKEYFLKYAVRLILKAGYQGADFYTQLTLATSSLDYTDTAAMSSNLAAFITNALRTQDGMQSVGTAWQSITFIQVRWVWLSLPAALVLAAGILLFLTIVQSRRHDTVLWKTSLLAFLFCSTHTWKTDASVHEEDKIRSLGAMEMASKRMEAKLERDDQGRYQLVQI
;
A
#
# COMPACT_ATOMS: atom_id res chain seq x y z
N MET A 1 26.28 53.24 -70.84
CA MET A 1 24.99 52.67 -70.37
C MET A 1 24.90 51.14 -70.55
N ALA A 2 25.93 50.37 -70.18
CA ALA A 2 25.94 48.90 -70.41
C ALA A 2 26.00 48.04 -69.13
N ASN A 3 26.17 48.63 -67.93
CA ASN A 3 26.34 47.87 -66.68
C ASN A 3 25.10 47.78 -65.78
N ARG A 4 23.97 48.41 -66.14
CA ARG A 4 22.77 48.45 -65.29
C ARG A 4 21.72 47.39 -65.62
N SER A 5 21.82 46.68 -66.75
CA SER A 5 20.84 45.65 -67.16
C SER A 5 21.20 44.23 -66.70
N ARG A 6 22.48 43.94 -66.41
CA ARG A 6 22.89 42.60 -65.93
C ARG A 6 22.51 42.35 -64.48
N SER A 7 22.56 43.35 -63.60
CA SER A 7 22.27 43.15 -62.17
C SER A 7 20.79 42.87 -61.88
N SER A 8 19.86 43.38 -62.71
CA SER A 8 18.43 43.09 -62.55
C SER A 8 18.07 41.65 -62.93
N SER A 9 18.73 41.08 -63.96
CA SER A 9 18.50 39.68 -64.36
C SER A 9 19.01 38.68 -63.32
N VAL A 10 20.18 38.95 -62.71
CA VAL A 10 20.74 38.10 -61.65
C VAL A 10 19.91 38.21 -60.38
N ALA A 11 19.46 39.40 -60.00
CA ALA A 11 18.58 39.59 -58.85
C ALA A 11 17.19 38.95 -59.03
N ALA A 12 16.65 38.97 -60.25
CA ALA A 12 15.40 38.29 -60.58
C ALA A 12 15.55 36.76 -60.54
N PHE A 13 16.65 36.23 -61.08
CA PHE A 13 16.97 34.81 -61.01
C PHE A 13 17.19 34.34 -59.56
N LEU A 14 17.92 35.12 -58.75
CA LEU A 14 18.13 34.82 -57.33
C LEU A 14 16.80 34.85 -56.54
N LYS A 15 15.92 35.81 -56.82
CA LYS A 15 14.57 35.86 -56.22
C LYS A 15 13.71 34.66 -56.61
N ALA A 16 13.78 34.20 -57.86
CA ALA A 16 13.07 33.01 -58.32
C ALA A 16 13.61 31.74 -57.65
N LEU A 17 14.92 31.62 -57.50
CA LEU A 17 15.59 30.49 -56.85
C LEU A 17 15.29 30.44 -55.35
N ILE A 18 15.24 31.60 -54.68
CA ILE A 18 14.82 31.74 -53.29
C ILE A 18 13.34 31.37 -53.12
N ARG A 19 12.45 31.82 -54.00
CA ARG A 19 11.03 31.42 -53.97
C ARG A 19 10.86 29.91 -54.15
N LEU A 20 11.53 29.31 -55.13
CA LEU A 20 11.50 27.87 -55.36
C LEU A 20 11.98 27.10 -54.11
N PHE A 21 13.04 27.57 -53.46
CA PHE A 21 13.52 26.97 -52.22
C PHE A 21 12.49 27.06 -51.09
N PHE A 22 11.84 28.21 -50.90
CA PHE A 22 10.78 28.37 -49.91
C PHE A 22 9.53 27.53 -50.22
N ASP A 23 9.13 27.43 -51.49
CA ASP A 23 7.98 26.61 -51.90
C ASP A 23 8.24 25.12 -51.69
N VAL A 24 9.44 24.64 -52.05
CA VAL A 24 9.85 23.25 -51.80
C VAL A 24 9.98 22.98 -50.29
N ALA A 25 10.56 23.90 -49.53
CA ALA A 25 10.65 23.80 -48.07
C ALA A 25 9.27 23.80 -47.41
N PHE A 26 8.33 24.63 -47.87
CA PHE A 26 6.96 24.68 -47.38
C PHE A 26 6.17 23.42 -47.74
N PHE A 27 6.33 22.90 -48.97
CA PHE A 27 5.74 21.63 -49.39
C PHE A 27 6.20 20.47 -48.52
N TRP A 28 7.52 20.33 -48.31
CA TRP A 28 8.07 19.29 -47.44
C TRP A 28 7.71 19.52 -45.98
N HIS A 29 7.65 20.76 -45.49
CA HIS A 29 7.17 21.07 -44.14
C HIS A 29 5.71 20.63 -43.96
N MET A 30 4.81 20.97 -44.89
CA MET A 30 3.41 20.58 -44.84
C MET A 30 3.24 19.06 -44.94
N ARG A 31 4.06 18.39 -45.77
CA ARG A 31 4.03 16.93 -45.91
C ARG A 31 4.60 16.22 -44.69
N LEU A 32 5.68 16.71 -44.09
CA LEU A 32 6.19 16.22 -42.81
C LEU A 32 5.21 16.49 -41.67
N TRP A 33 4.58 17.66 -41.66
CA TRP A 33 3.57 18.01 -40.66
C TRP A 33 2.37 17.09 -40.79
N ALA A 34 1.82 16.91 -42.00
CA ALA A 34 0.72 15.99 -42.25
C ALA A 34 1.09 14.54 -41.94
N TRP A 35 2.31 14.09 -42.26
CA TRP A 35 2.80 12.76 -41.89
C TRP A 35 2.93 12.60 -40.37
N TRP A 36 3.41 13.62 -39.67
CA TRP A 36 3.56 13.61 -38.21
C TRP A 36 2.23 13.81 -37.46
N THR A 37 1.25 14.48 -38.06
CA THR A 37 -0.09 14.66 -37.46
C THR A 37 -1.11 13.61 -37.89
N ARG A 38 -0.75 12.69 -38.79
CA ARG A 38 -1.62 11.56 -39.15
C ARG A 38 -1.78 10.67 -37.91
N PRO A 39 -3.01 10.46 -37.41
CA PRO A 39 -3.23 9.52 -36.33
C PRO A 39 -2.79 8.12 -36.80
N SER A 40 -2.20 7.34 -35.90
CA SER A 40 -1.85 5.95 -36.20
C SER A 40 -3.12 5.18 -36.53
N GLN A 41 -3.05 4.18 -37.41
CA GLN A 41 -4.17 3.26 -37.64
C GLN A 41 -4.67 2.64 -36.32
N LYS A 42 -3.78 2.45 -35.35
CA LYS A 42 -4.12 2.02 -33.99
C LYS A 42 -4.99 3.04 -33.27
N ASP A 43 -4.65 4.32 -33.33
CA ASP A 43 -5.39 5.39 -32.67
C ASP A 43 -6.80 5.54 -33.27
N ILE A 44 -6.91 5.37 -34.59
CA ILE A 44 -8.20 5.40 -35.30
C ILE A 44 -9.08 4.24 -34.83
N GLN A 45 -8.55 3.01 -34.80
CA GLN A 45 -9.34 1.85 -34.36
C GLN A 45 -9.72 1.94 -32.87
N LEU A 46 -8.85 2.52 -32.03
CA LEU A 46 -9.19 2.82 -30.64
C LEU A 46 -10.30 3.88 -30.53
N GLU A 47 -10.29 4.90 -31.37
CA GLU A 47 -11.37 5.90 -31.43
C GLU A 47 -12.68 5.26 -31.92
N CYS A 48 -12.64 4.36 -32.91
CA CYS A 48 -13.80 3.58 -33.36
C CYS A 48 -14.36 2.71 -32.23
N LEU A 49 -13.50 1.98 -31.50
CA LEU A 49 -13.94 1.14 -30.37
C LEU A 49 -14.59 1.98 -29.25
N ASN A 50 -14.12 3.20 -29.02
CA ASN A 50 -14.69 4.12 -28.02
C ASN A 50 -16.00 4.80 -28.47
N SER A 51 -16.18 5.02 -29.77
CA SER A 51 -17.34 5.70 -30.35
C SER A 51 -18.43 4.75 -30.85
N ALA A 52 -18.15 3.44 -30.86
CA ALA A 52 -19.07 2.40 -31.27
C ALA A 52 -20.38 2.47 -30.49
N ARG A 53 -21.50 2.47 -31.22
CA ARG A 53 -22.86 2.47 -30.64
C ARG A 53 -23.47 1.08 -30.62
N TYR A 54 -22.98 0.21 -31.51
CA TYR A 54 -23.45 -1.16 -31.68
C TYR A 54 -22.35 -2.15 -31.31
N TYR A 55 -22.75 -3.36 -30.91
CA TYR A 55 -21.80 -4.40 -30.53
C TYR A 55 -20.97 -4.85 -31.74
N GLU A 56 -21.58 -4.91 -32.92
CA GLU A 56 -20.93 -5.36 -34.16
C GLU A 56 -19.84 -4.38 -34.62
N GLU A 57 -20.05 -3.07 -34.44
CA GLU A 57 -19.02 -2.05 -34.68
C GLU A 57 -17.86 -2.19 -33.70
N TRP A 58 -18.18 -2.42 -32.43
CA TRP A 58 -17.20 -2.63 -31.37
C TRP A 58 -16.37 -3.89 -31.61
N GLU A 59 -17.03 -4.99 -31.99
CA GLU A 59 -16.42 -6.29 -32.30
C GLU A 59 -15.50 -6.19 -33.52
N ALA A 60 -15.95 -5.56 -34.61
CA ALA A 60 -15.12 -5.35 -35.79
C ALA A 60 -13.88 -4.50 -35.50
N ALA A 61 -14.02 -3.42 -34.72
CA ALA A 61 -12.89 -2.60 -34.29
C ALA A 61 -11.94 -3.37 -33.36
N ALA A 62 -12.49 -4.22 -32.47
CA ALA A 62 -11.72 -5.07 -31.57
C ALA A 62 -10.86 -6.10 -32.34
N PHE A 63 -11.43 -6.79 -33.31
CA PHE A 63 -10.69 -7.73 -34.18
C PHE A 63 -9.58 -7.02 -34.96
N ALA A 64 -9.89 -5.86 -35.57
CA ALA A 64 -8.89 -5.07 -36.28
C ALA A 64 -7.75 -4.59 -35.37
N LEU A 65 -8.03 -4.28 -34.10
CA LEU A 65 -7.00 -3.95 -33.12
C LEU A 65 -6.15 -5.17 -32.77
N ASP A 66 -6.78 -6.33 -32.56
CA ASP A 66 -6.06 -7.56 -32.23
C ASP A 66 -5.10 -7.98 -33.35
N GLU A 67 -5.50 -7.86 -34.61
CA GLU A 67 -4.62 -8.07 -35.77
C GLU A 67 -3.45 -7.05 -35.78
N LEU A 68 -3.72 -5.76 -35.53
CA LEU A 68 -2.69 -4.72 -35.47
C LEU A 68 -1.71 -4.86 -34.29
N PHE A 69 -2.10 -5.57 -33.23
CA PHE A 69 -1.25 -5.88 -32.07
C PHE A 69 -0.60 -7.27 -32.14
N GLY A 70 -0.97 -8.12 -33.11
CA GLY A 70 -0.51 -9.50 -33.20
C GLY A 70 -1.10 -10.42 -32.12
N ASN A 71 -2.28 -10.07 -31.59
CA ASN A 71 -2.99 -10.85 -30.58
C ASN A 71 -3.75 -12.05 -31.19
N ASP A 72 -4.03 -12.01 -32.49
CA ASP A 72 -4.52 -13.11 -33.33
C ASP A 72 -3.64 -14.37 -33.23
N LEU A 73 -2.32 -14.22 -33.30
CA LEU A 73 -1.37 -15.33 -33.11
C LEU A 73 -1.46 -15.94 -31.71
N TRP A 74 -1.79 -15.12 -30.71
CA TRP A 74 -2.04 -15.62 -29.36
C TRP A 74 -3.41 -16.31 -29.25
N PHE A 75 -4.42 -15.81 -29.93
CA PHE A 75 -5.76 -16.38 -29.98
C PHE A 75 -5.72 -17.83 -30.53
N GLU A 76 -5.00 -18.05 -31.63
CA GLU A 76 -4.85 -19.36 -32.27
C GLU A 76 -3.99 -20.35 -31.48
N ASN A 77 -2.95 -19.88 -30.79
CA ASN A 77 -2.05 -20.77 -30.05
C ASN A 77 -2.76 -21.35 -28.80
N PRO A 78 -2.97 -22.68 -28.70
CA PRO A 78 -3.69 -23.26 -27.56
C PRO A 78 -2.88 -23.18 -26.25
N SER A 79 -1.55 -23.10 -26.30
CA SER A 79 -0.71 -23.14 -25.10
C SER A 79 -0.86 -21.88 -24.24
N SER A 80 -1.10 -22.07 -22.93
CA SER A 80 -1.13 -21.00 -21.93
C SER A 80 -0.87 -21.58 -20.54
N LYS A 81 -0.32 -20.76 -19.64
CA LYS A 81 -0.13 -21.12 -18.23
C LYS A 81 -1.38 -20.91 -17.38
N HIS A 82 -2.41 -20.24 -17.94
CA HIS A 82 -3.58 -19.82 -17.17
C HIS A 82 -4.73 -20.83 -17.19
N TYR A 83 -4.71 -21.81 -18.10
CA TYR A 83 -5.69 -22.89 -18.18
C TYR A 83 -5.01 -24.19 -18.64
N ASP A 84 -5.59 -25.33 -18.29
CA ASP A 84 -5.10 -26.65 -18.72
C ASP A 84 -5.58 -26.96 -20.13
N TYR A 85 -4.83 -26.48 -21.12
CA TYR A 85 -5.15 -26.69 -22.53
C TYR A 85 -5.13 -28.17 -22.94
N ARG A 86 -4.34 -29.02 -22.27
CA ARG A 86 -4.25 -30.46 -22.60
C ARG A 86 -5.51 -31.20 -22.18
N LEU A 87 -6.01 -30.89 -20.97
CA LEU A 87 -7.28 -31.42 -20.49
C LEU A 87 -8.44 -31.02 -21.41
N ILE A 88 -8.53 -29.72 -21.75
CA ILE A 88 -9.61 -29.21 -22.62
C ILE A 88 -9.52 -29.80 -24.03
N HIS A 89 -8.33 -29.89 -24.61
CA HIS A 89 -8.13 -30.48 -25.93
C HIS A 89 -8.53 -31.96 -25.96
N SER A 90 -8.04 -32.76 -25.02
CA SER A 90 -8.37 -34.19 -24.96
C SER A 90 -9.88 -34.41 -24.81
N ARG A 91 -10.53 -33.55 -24.02
CA ARG A 91 -11.98 -33.62 -23.80
C ARG A 91 -12.79 -33.19 -25.01
N LEU A 92 -12.34 -32.15 -25.72
CA LEU A 92 -12.92 -31.74 -26.99
C LEU A 92 -12.87 -32.90 -28.00
N GLN A 93 -11.74 -33.60 -28.10
CA GLN A 93 -11.61 -34.77 -28.97
C GLN A 93 -12.61 -35.87 -28.60
N TYR A 94 -12.73 -36.24 -27.32
CA TYR A 94 -13.71 -37.25 -26.91
C TYR A 94 -15.16 -36.87 -27.21
N ILE A 95 -15.52 -35.58 -27.13
CA ILE A 95 -16.88 -35.11 -27.48
C ILE A 95 -17.10 -35.21 -29.00
N LEU A 96 -16.10 -34.88 -29.79
CA LEU A 96 -16.15 -34.97 -31.25
C LEU A 96 -16.25 -36.44 -31.69
N GLU A 97 -15.38 -37.31 -31.19
CA GLU A 97 -15.37 -38.75 -31.48
C GLU A 97 -16.72 -39.39 -31.09
N ALA A 98 -17.22 -39.15 -29.88
CA ALA A 98 -18.50 -39.70 -29.44
C ALA A 98 -19.69 -39.21 -30.29
N ARG A 99 -19.59 -38.01 -30.87
CA ARG A 99 -20.62 -37.47 -31.77
C ARG A 99 -20.50 -38.02 -33.19
N GLU A 100 -19.27 -38.21 -33.69
CA GLU A 100 -19.01 -38.82 -35.00
C GLU A 100 -19.39 -40.30 -35.03
N ASP A 101 -19.16 -41.01 -33.94
CA ASP A 101 -19.49 -42.43 -33.76
C ASP A 101 -20.97 -42.67 -33.40
N ASP A 102 -21.79 -41.60 -33.27
CA ASP A 102 -23.17 -41.63 -32.77
C ASP A 102 -23.32 -42.36 -31.40
N ASP A 103 -22.28 -42.35 -30.55
CA ASP A 103 -22.31 -42.93 -29.21
C ASP A 103 -22.97 -41.98 -28.19
N ILE A 104 -24.30 -42.04 -28.13
CA ILE A 104 -25.10 -41.23 -27.20
C ILE A 104 -24.76 -41.54 -25.74
N LEU A 105 -24.51 -42.79 -25.37
CA LEU A 105 -24.24 -43.14 -23.97
C LEU A 105 -22.87 -42.61 -23.52
N GLY A 106 -21.86 -42.69 -24.38
CA GLY A 106 -20.57 -42.03 -24.19
C GLY A 106 -20.73 -40.52 -24.04
N LEU A 107 -21.48 -39.88 -24.93
CA LEU A 107 -21.74 -38.43 -24.88
C LEU A 107 -22.48 -38.01 -23.60
N VAL A 108 -23.46 -38.80 -23.16
CA VAL A 108 -24.20 -38.58 -21.90
C VAL A 108 -23.26 -38.66 -20.69
N ASN A 109 -22.38 -39.67 -20.66
CA ASN A 109 -21.38 -39.81 -19.60
C ASN A 109 -20.37 -38.67 -19.60
N LEU A 110 -19.95 -38.20 -20.78
CA LEU A 110 -19.09 -37.03 -20.91
C LEU A 110 -19.80 -35.77 -20.39
N LEU A 111 -21.04 -35.49 -20.83
CA LEU A 111 -21.78 -34.31 -20.35
C LEU A 111 -22.00 -34.35 -18.83
N ARG A 112 -22.37 -35.50 -18.26
CA ARG A 112 -22.61 -35.65 -16.82
C ARG A 112 -21.34 -35.46 -15.99
N SER A 113 -20.20 -35.93 -16.48
CA SER A 113 -18.92 -35.92 -15.73
C SER A 113 -18.15 -34.60 -15.81
N GLY A 114 -18.44 -33.71 -16.78
CA GLY A 114 -17.61 -32.51 -16.91
C GLY A 114 -18.25 -31.27 -17.49
N LEU A 115 -19.58 -31.15 -17.40
CA LEU A 115 -20.25 -29.85 -17.50
C LEU A 115 -20.05 -29.05 -16.19
N VAL A 116 -18.81 -28.63 -15.94
CA VAL A 116 -18.40 -27.82 -14.78
C VAL A 116 -17.94 -26.45 -15.29
N ARG A 117 -18.49 -25.37 -14.71
CA ARG A 117 -18.34 -24.00 -15.24
C ARG A 117 -16.90 -23.50 -15.38
N ASN A 118 -15.99 -23.91 -14.49
CA ASN A 118 -14.57 -23.54 -14.54
C ASN A 118 -13.64 -24.76 -14.68
N LEU A 119 -14.02 -25.72 -15.52
CA LEU A 119 -13.17 -26.87 -15.83
C LEU A 119 -11.82 -26.40 -16.41
N GLY A 120 -10.70 -26.91 -15.91
CA GLY A 120 -9.37 -26.56 -16.41
C GLY A 120 -9.01 -25.08 -16.28
N ASN A 121 -9.72 -24.30 -15.45
CA ASN A 121 -9.55 -22.86 -15.26
C ASN A 121 -9.84 -22.00 -16.52
N ILE A 122 -10.76 -22.44 -17.39
CA ILE A 122 -11.13 -21.71 -18.62
C ILE A 122 -11.73 -20.32 -18.38
N THR A 123 -12.32 -20.05 -17.21
CA THR A 123 -12.95 -18.74 -16.91
C THR A 123 -11.97 -17.71 -16.32
N ALA A 124 -10.66 -17.95 -16.42
CA ALA A 124 -9.66 -17.06 -15.84
C ALA A 124 -9.69 -15.66 -16.51
N PRO A 125 -9.88 -14.56 -15.76
CA PRO A 125 -9.99 -13.21 -16.34
C PRO A 125 -8.79 -12.77 -17.17
N ARG A 126 -7.60 -13.32 -16.92
CA ARG A 126 -6.37 -13.00 -17.67
C ARG A 126 -6.40 -13.47 -19.12
N LEU A 127 -7.21 -14.49 -19.44
CA LEU A 127 -7.38 -14.97 -20.81
C LEU A 127 -8.21 -13.96 -21.62
N TYR A 128 -9.32 -13.51 -21.05
CA TYR A 128 -10.23 -12.51 -21.64
C TYR A 128 -9.69 -11.07 -21.61
N ASN A 129 -8.51 -10.86 -21.02
CA ASN A 129 -7.83 -9.56 -20.91
C ASN A 129 -6.54 -9.51 -21.76
N ARG A 130 -6.43 -10.31 -22.81
CA ARG A 130 -5.26 -10.24 -23.68
C ARG A 130 -5.62 -9.76 -25.07
N ALA A 131 -6.69 -10.34 -25.62
CA ALA A 131 -7.34 -9.87 -26.83
C ALA A 131 -8.55 -8.98 -26.48
N TYR A 132 -8.99 -8.14 -27.41
CA TYR A 132 -10.17 -7.30 -27.27
C TYR A 132 -11.45 -8.03 -27.65
N ALA A 133 -11.43 -8.82 -28.73
CA ALA A 133 -12.64 -9.45 -29.28
C ALA A 133 -12.99 -10.79 -28.61
N GLY A 134 -12.00 -11.57 -28.17
CA GLY A 134 -12.22 -12.97 -27.73
C GLY A 134 -11.16 -13.53 -26.77
N THR A 135 -11.19 -14.85 -26.57
CA THR A 135 -10.26 -15.59 -25.69
C THR A 135 -9.38 -16.54 -26.50
N LYS A 136 -9.03 -17.73 -25.99
CA LYS A 136 -8.36 -18.76 -26.78
C LYS A 136 -9.36 -19.49 -27.66
N LEU A 137 -9.02 -19.72 -28.93
CA LEU A 137 -9.84 -20.46 -29.88
C LEU A 137 -10.27 -21.84 -29.33
N LEU A 138 -9.33 -22.58 -28.73
CA LEU A 138 -9.61 -23.89 -28.12
C LEU A 138 -10.73 -23.85 -27.06
N ILE A 139 -10.84 -22.75 -26.30
CA ILE A 139 -11.89 -22.58 -25.29
C ILE A 139 -13.24 -22.31 -25.97
N GLU A 140 -13.24 -21.47 -27.02
CA GLU A 140 -14.44 -21.15 -27.79
C GLU A 140 -14.98 -22.38 -28.53
N ASP A 141 -14.10 -23.16 -29.16
CA ASP A 141 -14.43 -24.43 -29.81
C ASP A 141 -15.00 -25.43 -28.80
N TYR A 142 -14.36 -25.58 -27.63
CA TYR A 142 -14.85 -26.47 -26.58
C TYR A 142 -16.26 -26.09 -26.10
N ILE A 143 -16.50 -24.81 -25.78
CA ILE A 143 -17.83 -24.35 -25.32
C ILE A 143 -18.88 -24.57 -26.42
N THR A 144 -18.52 -24.28 -27.67
CA THR A 144 -19.41 -24.47 -28.83
C THR A 144 -19.75 -25.94 -29.02
N GLN A 145 -18.77 -26.85 -28.99
CA GLN A 145 -19.04 -28.29 -29.12
C GLN A 145 -19.83 -28.86 -27.95
N VAL A 146 -19.61 -28.38 -26.73
CA VAL A 146 -20.45 -28.76 -25.57
C VAL A 146 -21.90 -28.30 -25.77
N ALA A 147 -22.12 -27.08 -26.26
CA ALA A 147 -23.47 -26.59 -26.55
C ALA A 147 -24.16 -27.44 -27.63
N LEU A 148 -23.45 -27.74 -28.72
CA LEU A 148 -23.93 -28.62 -29.79
C LEU A 148 -24.19 -30.05 -29.30
N ALA A 149 -23.38 -30.57 -28.38
CA ALA A 149 -23.59 -31.88 -27.78
C ALA A 149 -24.88 -31.92 -26.94
N VAL A 150 -25.15 -30.88 -26.15
CA VAL A 150 -26.42 -30.76 -25.42
C VAL A 150 -27.59 -30.67 -26.39
N GLU A 151 -27.48 -29.86 -27.44
CA GLU A 151 -28.51 -29.74 -28.48
C GLU A 151 -28.77 -31.09 -29.17
N TYR A 152 -27.71 -31.81 -29.54
CA TYR A 152 -27.78 -33.14 -30.13
C TYR A 152 -28.52 -34.13 -29.23
N VAL A 153 -28.16 -34.22 -27.94
CA VAL A 153 -28.86 -35.07 -26.97
C VAL A 153 -30.33 -34.65 -26.81
N THR A 154 -30.63 -33.34 -26.86
CA THR A 154 -32.01 -32.83 -26.80
C THR A 154 -32.83 -33.12 -28.06
N ALA A 155 -32.21 -33.19 -29.23
CA ALA A 155 -32.86 -33.54 -30.49
C ALA A 155 -32.99 -35.06 -30.71
N TYR A 156 -32.16 -35.86 -30.04
CA TYR A 156 -32.13 -37.31 -30.22
C TYR A 156 -33.49 -37.97 -29.89
N PRO A 157 -34.02 -38.87 -30.76
CA PRO A 157 -35.32 -39.49 -30.58
C PRO A 157 -35.31 -40.46 -29.40
N THR A 158 -36.38 -40.45 -28.61
CA THR A 158 -36.54 -41.33 -27.45
C THR A 158 -37.41 -42.53 -27.82
N SER A 159 -37.01 -43.73 -27.40
CA SER A 159 -37.79 -44.95 -27.58
C SER A 159 -38.06 -45.61 -26.21
N PRO A 160 -39.31 -46.05 -25.93
CA PRO A 160 -39.65 -46.67 -24.65
C PRO A 160 -39.25 -48.16 -24.56
N MET A 161 -38.69 -48.76 -25.62
CA MET A 161 -38.71 -50.23 -25.80
C MET A 161 -37.34 -50.90 -25.98
N TYR A 162 -36.23 -50.16 -26.09
CA TYR A 162 -34.88 -50.71 -26.26
C TYR A 162 -33.91 -50.20 -25.19
N ASP A 163 -33.18 -51.12 -24.54
CA ASP A 163 -32.17 -50.84 -23.49
C ASP A 163 -31.00 -49.96 -23.96
N THR A 164 -30.77 -49.87 -25.27
CA THR A 164 -29.71 -49.04 -25.87
C THR A 164 -30.15 -47.61 -26.21
N SER A 165 -31.43 -47.27 -26.03
CA SER A 165 -32.00 -45.97 -26.39
C SER A 165 -32.36 -45.12 -25.17
N LEU A 166 -32.20 -43.80 -25.26
CA LEU A 166 -32.46 -42.88 -24.16
C LEU A 166 -33.97 -42.73 -23.91
N THR A 167 -34.43 -42.98 -22.69
CA THR A 167 -35.84 -42.74 -22.31
C THR A 167 -36.11 -41.26 -22.07
N ASN A 168 -37.38 -40.82 -22.17
CA ASN A 168 -37.77 -39.44 -21.87
C ASN A 168 -37.39 -39.02 -20.44
N GLN A 169 -37.55 -39.93 -19.47
CA GLN A 169 -37.20 -39.67 -18.09
C GLN A 169 -35.69 -39.52 -17.89
N ALA A 170 -34.89 -40.45 -18.44
CA ALA A 170 -33.42 -40.38 -18.36
C ALA A 170 -32.87 -39.10 -18.99
N LYS A 171 -33.49 -38.63 -20.07
CA LYS A 171 -33.15 -37.36 -20.72
C LYS A 171 -33.46 -36.15 -19.83
N LEU A 172 -34.62 -36.12 -19.18
CA LEU A 172 -34.97 -35.06 -18.23
C LEU A 172 -34.05 -35.07 -17.01
N ASP A 173 -33.75 -36.25 -16.46
CA ASP A 173 -32.85 -36.41 -15.31
C ASP A 173 -31.44 -35.95 -15.67
N LEU A 174 -30.93 -36.30 -16.86
CA LEU A 174 -29.65 -35.81 -17.35
C LEU A 174 -29.61 -34.28 -17.45
N LEU A 175 -30.62 -33.66 -18.06
CA LEU A 175 -30.68 -32.20 -18.21
C LEU A 175 -30.82 -31.51 -16.84
N HIS A 176 -31.56 -32.11 -15.92
CA HIS A 176 -31.70 -31.63 -14.56
C HIS A 176 -30.35 -31.66 -13.82
N ASP A 177 -29.67 -32.80 -13.84
CA ASP A 177 -28.40 -33.05 -13.15
C ASP A 177 -27.25 -32.22 -13.75
N THR A 178 -27.15 -32.17 -15.08
CA THR A 178 -26.12 -31.36 -15.77
C THR A 178 -26.32 -29.87 -15.48
N ARG A 179 -27.57 -29.38 -15.47
CA ARG A 179 -27.88 -28.00 -15.06
C ARG A 179 -27.53 -27.76 -13.59
N GLN A 180 -27.73 -28.74 -12.72
CA GLN A 180 -27.38 -28.64 -11.30
C GLN A 180 -25.85 -28.59 -11.10
N ALA A 181 -25.09 -29.39 -11.85
CA ALA A 181 -23.63 -29.39 -11.83
C ALA A 181 -23.01 -28.10 -12.39
N LEU A 182 -23.56 -27.57 -13.49
CA LEU A 182 -23.06 -26.33 -14.10
C LEU A 182 -23.37 -25.09 -13.23
N GLY A 183 -24.50 -25.10 -12.52
CA GLY A 183 -24.99 -24.00 -11.69
C GLY A 183 -25.52 -22.81 -12.52
N ARG A 184 -25.99 -21.77 -11.82
CA ARG A 184 -26.65 -20.60 -12.46
C ARG A 184 -25.86 -19.31 -12.27
N SER A 185 -26.08 -18.38 -13.18
CA SER A 185 -25.58 -17.00 -13.09
C SER A 185 -26.63 -16.09 -12.48
N VAL A 186 -26.21 -15.12 -11.68
CA VAL A 186 -27.06 -14.04 -11.15
C VAL A 186 -26.53 -12.68 -11.60
N LEU A 187 -27.43 -11.77 -11.93
CA LEU A 187 -27.10 -10.34 -12.10
C LEU A 187 -27.33 -9.61 -10.79
N VAL A 188 -26.27 -9.10 -10.17
CA VAL A 188 -26.31 -8.31 -8.95
C VAL A 188 -26.16 -6.83 -9.29
N LEU A 189 -27.22 -6.05 -9.05
CA LEU A 189 -27.23 -4.60 -9.20
C LEU A 189 -26.90 -3.98 -7.84
N GLN A 190 -25.61 -3.68 -7.64
CA GLN A 190 -25.14 -3.05 -6.40
C GLN A 190 -25.35 -1.53 -6.47
N GLY A 191 -26.29 -1.05 -5.65
CA GLY A 191 -26.64 0.36 -5.57
C GLY A 191 -26.00 1.09 -4.40
N GLY A 192 -26.10 2.42 -4.43
CA GLY A 192 -25.69 3.30 -3.34
C GLY A 192 -25.80 4.81 -3.63
N SER A 193 -26.30 5.22 -4.81
CA SER A 193 -26.37 6.64 -5.20
C SER A 193 -27.16 6.89 -6.50
N ILE A 194 -27.12 8.15 -6.97
CA ILE A 194 -27.68 8.69 -8.24
C ILE A 194 -27.20 7.93 -9.50
N PHE A 195 -26.09 7.19 -9.44
CA PHE A 195 -25.57 6.39 -10.56
C PHE A 195 -26.35 5.10 -10.84
N GLY A 196 -27.43 4.81 -10.10
CA GLY A 196 -28.26 3.61 -10.32
C GLY A 196 -28.80 3.45 -11.74
N LEU A 197 -28.98 4.56 -12.49
CA LEU A 197 -29.41 4.52 -13.90
C LEU A 197 -28.39 3.83 -14.81
N CYS A 198 -27.11 3.78 -14.45
CA CYS A 198 -26.09 3.08 -15.23
C CYS A 198 -26.37 1.58 -15.36
N HIS A 199 -27.10 0.99 -14.41
CA HIS A 199 -27.52 -0.41 -14.48
C HIS A 199 -28.43 -0.70 -15.68
N ILE A 200 -29.21 0.29 -16.15
CA ILE A 200 -30.07 0.17 -17.34
C ILE A 200 -29.25 -0.15 -18.58
N GLY A 201 -28.09 0.50 -18.76
CA GLY A 201 -27.20 0.23 -19.88
C GLY A 201 -26.67 -1.20 -19.89
N VAL A 202 -26.27 -1.71 -18.71
CA VAL A 202 -25.80 -3.10 -18.55
C VAL A 202 -26.92 -4.10 -18.87
N VAL A 203 -28.11 -3.88 -18.31
CA VAL A 203 -29.28 -4.73 -18.55
C VAL A 203 -29.65 -4.69 -20.03
N LYS A 204 -29.61 -3.52 -20.68
CA LYS A 204 -29.89 -3.36 -22.11
C LYS A 204 -28.91 -4.12 -22.98
N ALA A 205 -27.61 -4.01 -22.72
CA ALA A 205 -26.59 -4.73 -23.47
C ALA A 205 -26.76 -6.26 -23.34
N LEU A 206 -26.99 -6.75 -22.12
CA LEU A 206 -27.22 -8.18 -21.87
C LEU A 206 -28.52 -8.67 -22.52
N HIS A 207 -29.60 -7.88 -22.45
CA HIS A 207 -30.89 -8.25 -23.02
C HIS A 207 -30.85 -8.29 -24.55
N LEU A 208 -30.23 -7.30 -25.21
CA LEU A 208 -30.10 -7.26 -26.68
C LEU A 208 -29.33 -8.46 -27.25
N ARG A 209 -28.42 -9.05 -26.48
CA ARG A 209 -27.67 -10.26 -26.86
C ARG A 209 -28.29 -11.56 -26.32
N GLY A 210 -29.45 -11.49 -25.65
CA GLY A 210 -30.10 -12.66 -25.07
C GLY A 210 -29.34 -13.29 -23.88
N LEU A 211 -28.44 -12.54 -23.23
CA LEU A 211 -27.57 -13.00 -22.15
C LEU A 211 -28.05 -12.58 -20.75
N LEU A 212 -29.21 -11.91 -20.63
CA LEU A 212 -29.72 -11.44 -19.35
C LEU A 212 -30.07 -12.63 -18.42
N PRO A 213 -29.42 -12.77 -17.24
CA PRO A 213 -29.72 -13.87 -16.34
C PRO A 213 -31.15 -13.83 -15.81
N ARG A 214 -31.78 -15.00 -15.63
CA ARG A 214 -33.13 -15.11 -15.04
C ARG A 214 -33.19 -14.71 -13.56
N ILE A 215 -32.06 -14.77 -12.85
CA ILE A 215 -31.97 -14.42 -11.43
C ILE A 215 -31.35 -13.03 -11.34
N ILE A 216 -32.09 -12.10 -10.73
CA ILE A 216 -31.69 -10.71 -10.58
C ILE A 216 -31.74 -10.37 -9.09
N SER A 217 -30.69 -9.73 -8.59
CA SER A 217 -30.59 -9.26 -7.21
C SER A 217 -30.26 -7.78 -7.20
N GLY A 218 -30.87 -7.01 -6.31
CA GLY A 218 -30.60 -5.59 -6.19
C GLY A 218 -30.50 -5.10 -4.75
N THR A 219 -29.62 -4.13 -4.53
CA THR A 219 -29.40 -3.48 -3.23
C THR A 219 -29.61 -1.97 -3.34
N ALA A 220 -30.34 -1.35 -2.39
CA ALA A 220 -30.62 0.09 -2.38
C ALA A 220 -31.18 0.61 -3.73
N THR A 221 -30.52 1.56 -4.39
CA THR A 221 -30.95 2.06 -5.71
C THR A 221 -30.94 0.96 -6.79
N GLY A 222 -30.07 -0.04 -6.66
CA GLY A 222 -30.04 -1.21 -7.54
C GLY A 222 -31.26 -2.11 -7.34
N ALA A 223 -31.87 -2.13 -6.15
CA ALA A 223 -33.13 -2.83 -5.89
C ALA A 223 -34.31 -2.21 -6.66
N LEU A 224 -34.31 -0.88 -6.81
CA LEU A 224 -35.31 -0.18 -7.62
C LEU A 224 -35.19 -0.58 -9.10
N MET A 225 -33.96 -0.59 -9.62
CA MET A 225 -33.72 -1.01 -11.01
C MET A 225 -34.03 -2.50 -11.20
N ALA A 226 -33.65 -3.35 -10.25
CA ALA A 226 -33.98 -4.77 -10.27
C ALA A 226 -35.50 -5.00 -10.26
N ALA A 227 -36.24 -4.26 -9.44
CA ALA A 227 -37.70 -4.32 -9.38
C ALA A 227 -38.33 -3.98 -10.73
N LEU A 228 -37.87 -2.91 -11.37
CA LEU A 228 -38.35 -2.50 -12.69
C LEU A 228 -38.07 -3.59 -13.74
N VAL A 229 -36.86 -4.16 -13.76
CA VAL A 229 -36.50 -5.24 -14.71
C VAL A 229 -37.24 -6.54 -14.41
N GLY A 230 -37.54 -6.83 -13.14
CA GLY A 230 -38.21 -8.06 -12.70
C GLY A 230 -39.71 -8.11 -13.00
N VAL A 231 -40.34 -6.96 -13.22
CA VAL A 231 -41.80 -6.83 -13.43
C VAL A 231 -42.19 -6.80 -14.91
N HIS A 232 -41.30 -6.32 -15.78
CA HIS A 232 -41.56 -6.21 -17.21
C HIS A 232 -41.22 -7.51 -17.96
N ASN A 233 -42.09 -7.91 -18.88
CA ASN A 233 -41.83 -9.00 -19.82
C ASN A 233 -40.73 -8.63 -20.82
N GLU A 234 -40.22 -9.58 -21.61
CA GLU A 234 -39.13 -9.33 -22.57
C GLU A 234 -39.47 -8.22 -23.59
N ASP A 235 -40.68 -8.24 -24.15
CA ASP A 235 -41.11 -7.22 -25.13
C ASP A 235 -41.31 -5.82 -24.52
N GLU A 236 -41.82 -5.77 -23.28
CA GLU A 236 -42.05 -4.52 -22.55
C GLU A 236 -40.74 -3.91 -22.05
N LEU A 237 -39.76 -4.76 -21.72
CA LEU A 237 -38.47 -4.36 -21.16
C LEU A 237 -37.70 -3.45 -22.13
N LEU A 238 -37.69 -3.74 -23.45
CA LEU A 238 -36.98 -2.90 -24.43
C LEU A 238 -37.51 -1.45 -24.49
N LYS A 239 -38.83 -1.25 -24.41
CA LYS A 239 -39.48 0.07 -24.37
C LYS A 239 -39.17 0.83 -23.07
N PHE A 240 -39.02 0.11 -21.97
CA PHE A 240 -38.57 0.67 -20.71
C PHE A 240 -37.08 1.08 -20.79
N LEU A 241 -36.22 0.20 -21.31
CA LEU A 241 -34.78 0.41 -21.43
C LEU A 241 -34.40 1.51 -22.44
N SER A 242 -35.29 1.85 -23.39
CA SER A 242 -35.15 3.00 -24.28
C SER A 242 -35.52 4.34 -23.62
N GLY A 243 -36.07 4.32 -22.40
CA GLY A 243 -36.43 5.52 -21.64
C GLY A 243 -37.83 6.08 -21.94
N GLU A 244 -38.58 5.46 -22.86
CA GLU A 244 -39.92 5.93 -23.24
C GLU A 244 -41.00 5.57 -22.21
N GLY A 245 -40.78 4.52 -21.41
CA GLY A 245 -41.74 3.98 -20.44
C GLY A 245 -41.57 4.41 -18.98
N ILE A 246 -40.64 5.30 -18.64
CA ILE A 246 -40.38 5.69 -17.23
C ILE A 246 -41.15 6.96 -16.87
N ASP A 247 -42.07 6.84 -15.91
CA ASP A 247 -42.77 7.99 -15.35
C ASP A 247 -41.92 8.67 -14.25
N LEU A 248 -41.31 9.80 -14.61
CA LEU A 248 -40.52 10.65 -13.72
C LEU A 248 -41.26 11.94 -13.33
N THR A 249 -42.55 12.05 -13.66
CA THR A 249 -43.34 13.27 -13.41
C THR A 249 -43.33 13.69 -11.95
N ALA A 250 -43.34 12.74 -11.00
CA ALA A 250 -43.24 13.01 -9.57
C ALA A 250 -41.99 13.84 -9.18
N PHE A 251 -40.84 13.59 -9.83
CA PHE A 251 -39.63 14.38 -9.59
C PHE A 251 -39.72 15.77 -10.23
N ALA A 252 -40.33 15.88 -11.42
CA ALA A 252 -40.51 17.14 -12.17
C ALA A 252 -41.53 18.09 -11.51
N THR A 253 -42.67 17.57 -11.03
CA THR A 253 -43.72 18.36 -10.38
C THR A 253 -43.22 19.00 -9.08
N ARG A 254 -42.37 18.29 -8.32
CA ARG A 254 -41.82 18.81 -7.07
C ARG A 254 -40.68 19.81 -7.29
N SER A 255 -39.84 19.63 -8.31
CA SER A 255 -38.87 20.66 -8.71
C SER A 255 -39.58 21.94 -9.15
N ASP A 256 -40.69 21.81 -9.87
CA ASP A 256 -41.51 22.95 -10.33
C ASP A 256 -42.26 23.65 -9.18
N GLN A 257 -42.78 22.89 -8.19
CA GLN A 257 -43.39 23.48 -6.98
C GLN A 257 -42.36 24.21 -6.11
N MET A 258 -41.13 23.69 -5.99
CA MET A 258 -40.04 24.37 -5.29
C MET A 258 -39.56 25.62 -6.03
N ALA A 259 -39.60 25.62 -7.37
CA ALA A 259 -39.32 26.80 -8.18
C ALA A 259 -40.40 27.90 -8.04
N LYS A 260 -41.65 27.52 -7.73
CA LYS A 260 -42.78 28.45 -7.57
C LYS A 260 -42.96 29.02 -6.15
N ASN A 261 -42.59 28.28 -5.10
CA ASN A 261 -42.76 28.72 -3.70
C ASN A 261 -41.50 29.38 -3.08
N GLY A 262 -40.40 29.48 -3.83
CA GLY A 262 -39.18 30.17 -3.40
C GLY A 262 -39.16 31.62 -3.85
N ASN A 263 -39.15 32.55 -2.89
CA ASN A 263 -38.88 33.97 -3.09
C ASN A 263 -37.64 34.14 -3.99
N SER A 264 -37.77 34.94 -5.04
CA SER A 264 -36.89 35.06 -6.21
C SER A 264 -35.49 35.59 -5.89
N GLY A 265 -34.63 34.72 -5.34
CA GLY A 265 -33.21 34.95 -5.15
C GLY A 265 -32.41 33.70 -5.45
N PHE A 266 -31.56 33.77 -6.47
CA PHE A 266 -30.40 32.89 -6.67
C PHE A 266 -30.65 31.52 -7.35
N THR A 267 -30.93 31.54 -8.65
CA THR A 267 -30.79 30.38 -9.55
C THR A 267 -29.38 30.33 -10.16
N GLN A 268 -28.34 30.22 -9.33
CA GLN A 268 -27.01 29.78 -9.79
C GLN A 268 -26.23 29.07 -8.67
N TYR A 269 -26.87 28.10 -8.01
CA TYR A 269 -26.22 27.28 -7.00
C TYR A 269 -25.63 26.03 -7.66
N GLY A 270 -24.29 26.02 -7.79
CA GLY A 270 -23.52 24.95 -8.43
C GLY A 270 -23.61 23.59 -7.73
N TRP A 271 -23.22 22.54 -8.45
CA TRP A 271 -23.32 21.12 -8.05
C TRP A 271 -22.89 20.80 -6.60
N PHE A 272 -21.90 21.53 -6.05
CA PHE A 272 -21.44 21.39 -4.67
C PHE A 272 -22.50 21.69 -3.63
N SER A 273 -23.37 22.69 -3.82
CA SER A 273 -24.41 23.01 -2.83
C SER A 273 -25.57 22.00 -2.89
N THR A 274 -25.91 21.50 -4.07
CA THR A 274 -26.85 20.38 -4.23
C THR A 274 -26.31 19.10 -3.61
N TRP A 275 -25.02 18.81 -3.80
CA TRP A 275 -24.35 17.66 -3.21
C TRP A 275 -24.22 17.79 -1.69
N PHE A 276 -23.79 18.95 -1.18
CA PHE A 276 -23.71 19.23 0.26
C PHE A 276 -25.09 19.19 0.93
N ARG A 277 -26.14 19.67 0.25
CA ARG A 277 -27.52 19.55 0.74
C ARG A 277 -27.98 18.09 0.81
N ARG A 278 -27.65 17.26 -0.19
CA ARG A 278 -27.96 15.82 -0.22
C ARG A 278 -27.14 15.04 0.82
N ALA A 279 -25.86 15.39 0.99
CA ALA A 279 -24.98 14.81 2.01
C ALA A 279 -25.40 15.21 3.42
N LYS A 280 -25.76 16.49 3.64
CA LYS A 280 -26.32 16.96 4.91
C LYS A 280 -27.60 16.19 5.27
N ARG A 281 -28.54 16.04 4.33
CA ARG A 281 -29.75 15.21 4.55
C ARG A 281 -29.43 13.74 4.79
N PHE A 282 -28.48 13.16 4.08
CA PHE A 282 -28.06 11.79 4.34
C PHE A 282 -27.52 11.62 5.76
N VAL A 283 -26.74 12.58 6.24
CA VAL A 283 -26.19 12.59 7.61
C VAL A 283 -27.24 12.89 8.68
N THR A 284 -28.23 13.75 8.40
CA THR A 284 -29.26 14.14 9.39
C THR A 284 -30.54 13.30 9.37
N GLU A 285 -30.93 12.77 8.22
CA GLU A 285 -32.23 12.11 7.96
C GLU A 285 -32.09 10.67 7.44
N GLY A 286 -30.88 10.20 7.09
CA GLY A 286 -30.64 8.81 6.66
C GLY A 286 -31.11 8.47 5.24
N TYR A 287 -31.52 9.46 4.43
CA TYR A 287 -31.87 9.22 3.02
C TYR A 287 -31.28 10.28 2.08
N LEU A 288 -30.85 9.83 0.91
CA LEU A 288 -30.25 10.69 -0.13
C LEU A 288 -31.34 11.27 -1.07
N LEU A 289 -32.41 10.50 -1.29
CA LEU A 289 -33.58 10.84 -2.12
C LEU A 289 -34.83 10.90 -1.24
N ASP A 290 -35.75 11.80 -1.55
CA ASP A 290 -36.98 12.00 -0.78
C ASP A 290 -37.87 10.74 -0.83
N SER A 291 -38.16 10.15 0.33
CA SER A 291 -38.87 8.86 0.42
C SER A 291 -40.28 8.88 -0.16
N ARG A 292 -40.99 10.01 -0.07
CA ARG A 292 -42.35 10.15 -0.60
C ARG A 292 -42.37 10.25 -2.13
N VAL A 293 -41.44 11.02 -2.70
CA VAL A 293 -41.31 11.13 -4.17
C VAL A 293 -40.85 9.80 -4.75
N LEU A 294 -39.95 9.12 -4.04
CA LEU A 294 -39.49 7.81 -4.44
C LEU A 294 -40.62 6.77 -4.35
N GLU A 295 -41.46 6.84 -3.31
CA GLU A 295 -42.66 5.99 -3.20
C GLU A 295 -43.59 6.19 -4.39
N GLU A 296 -43.96 7.43 -4.69
CA GLU A 296 -44.85 7.76 -5.81
C GLU A 296 -44.25 7.31 -7.15
N CYS A 297 -42.96 7.58 -7.39
CA CYS A 297 -42.29 7.19 -8.63
C CYS A 297 -42.18 5.68 -8.77
N VAL A 298 -41.74 4.96 -7.73
CA VAL A 298 -41.59 3.51 -7.81
C VAL A 298 -42.94 2.85 -7.95
N ARG A 299 -43.95 3.32 -7.21
CA ARG A 299 -45.32 2.78 -7.28
C ARG A 299 -45.97 3.03 -8.64
N ALA A 300 -45.73 4.19 -9.27
CA ALA A 300 -46.21 4.48 -10.62
C ALA A 300 -45.59 3.56 -11.68
N ASN A 301 -44.32 3.17 -11.52
CA ASN A 301 -43.60 2.36 -12.50
C ASN A 301 -43.66 0.84 -12.24
N VAL A 302 -43.77 0.41 -10.98
CA VAL A 302 -43.81 -1.02 -10.57
C VAL A 302 -45.26 -1.52 -10.41
N GLY A 303 -46.17 -0.63 -10.02
CA GLY A 303 -47.52 -0.99 -9.61
C GLY A 303 -47.56 -1.74 -8.26
N ASP A 304 -48.75 -2.14 -7.83
CA ASP A 304 -48.98 -2.89 -6.59
C ASP A 304 -48.81 -4.41 -6.83
N LEU A 305 -47.66 -4.82 -7.37
CA LEU A 305 -47.32 -6.22 -7.63
C LEU A 305 -46.55 -6.86 -6.47
N THR A 306 -46.84 -8.13 -6.20
CA THR A 306 -46.10 -8.96 -5.24
C THR A 306 -44.96 -9.74 -5.89
N PHE A 307 -44.02 -10.26 -5.10
CA PHE A 307 -42.92 -11.09 -5.63
C PHE A 307 -43.44 -12.35 -6.34
N MET A 308 -44.51 -12.98 -5.84
CA MET A 308 -45.13 -14.13 -6.48
C MET A 308 -45.79 -13.76 -7.80
N GLU A 309 -46.56 -12.66 -7.84
CA GLU A 309 -47.22 -12.18 -9.06
C GLU A 309 -46.19 -11.83 -10.16
N ALA A 310 -45.11 -11.15 -9.79
CA ALA A 310 -44.04 -10.82 -10.73
C ALA A 310 -43.35 -12.08 -11.26
N TYR A 311 -43.04 -13.07 -10.41
CA TYR A 311 -42.45 -14.33 -10.84
C TYR A 311 -43.38 -15.12 -11.77
N GLN A 312 -44.68 -15.16 -11.49
CA GLN A 312 -45.65 -15.83 -12.35
C GLN A 312 -45.73 -15.19 -13.74
N ARG A 313 -45.66 -13.85 -13.80
CA ARG A 313 -45.68 -13.04 -15.01
C ARG A 313 -44.41 -13.18 -15.84
N THR A 314 -43.24 -12.89 -15.26
CA THR A 314 -41.98 -12.75 -16.01
C THR A 314 -41.10 -14.01 -16.00
N LYS A 315 -41.37 -14.95 -15.09
CA LYS A 315 -40.49 -16.11 -14.78
C LYS A 315 -39.06 -15.71 -14.37
N ARG A 316 -38.83 -14.43 -14.05
CA ARG A 316 -37.56 -13.93 -13.50
C ARG A 316 -37.61 -13.97 -11.99
N VAL A 317 -36.52 -14.45 -11.39
CA VAL A 317 -36.37 -14.51 -9.94
C VAL A 317 -35.81 -13.17 -9.45
N LEU A 318 -36.70 -12.33 -8.93
CA LEU A 318 -36.34 -11.06 -8.32
C LEU A 318 -35.96 -11.26 -6.84
N ASN A 319 -34.79 -10.75 -6.46
CA ASN A 319 -34.28 -10.73 -5.10
C ASN A 319 -33.97 -9.30 -4.65
N ILE A 320 -34.45 -8.92 -3.48
CA ILE A 320 -34.18 -7.61 -2.87
C ILE A 320 -33.60 -7.81 -1.47
N THR A 321 -32.48 -7.15 -1.19
CA THR A 321 -31.83 -7.22 0.12
C THR A 321 -32.28 -6.06 1.02
N VAL A 322 -32.69 -6.36 2.25
CA VAL A 322 -33.19 -5.39 3.25
C VAL A 322 -32.40 -5.58 4.55
N ALA A 323 -32.11 -4.49 5.27
CA ALA A 323 -31.42 -4.58 6.55
C ALA A 323 -32.38 -5.19 7.60
N SER A 324 -32.01 -6.35 8.18
CA SER A 324 -32.82 -6.98 9.22
C SER A 324 -32.56 -6.29 10.57
N THR A 325 -33.58 -5.60 11.09
CA THR A 325 -33.54 -4.98 12.42
C THR A 325 -34.13 -5.94 13.46
N GLY A 326 -33.39 -7.01 13.81
CA GLY A 326 -33.63 -7.84 15.01
C GLY A 326 -34.99 -8.56 15.18
N ASN A 327 -35.98 -8.32 14.33
CA ASN A 327 -37.39 -8.70 14.54
C ASN A 327 -37.81 -9.92 13.71
N GLY A 328 -36.92 -10.88 13.44
CA GLY A 328 -37.25 -12.09 12.68
C GLY A 328 -37.54 -11.88 11.19
N MET A 329 -37.30 -10.67 10.66
CA MET A 329 -37.45 -10.35 9.23
C MET A 329 -36.27 -10.92 8.42
N PRO A 330 -36.51 -11.71 7.36
CA PRO A 330 -35.44 -12.20 6.51
C PRO A 330 -34.75 -11.04 5.79
N SER A 331 -33.41 -11.04 5.77
CA SER A 331 -32.58 -10.04 5.08
C SER A 331 -32.70 -10.08 3.54
N LEU A 332 -33.22 -11.18 3.00
CA LEU A 332 -33.39 -11.45 1.57
C LEU A 332 -34.86 -11.74 1.25
N LEU A 333 -35.48 -10.88 0.44
CA LEU A 333 -36.88 -10.98 0.01
C LEU A 333 -36.96 -11.45 -1.44
N ASN A 334 -37.71 -12.51 -1.67
CA ASN A 334 -37.99 -13.08 -3.00
C ASN A 334 -39.32 -13.85 -2.99
N TYR A 335 -39.67 -14.49 -4.11
CA TYR A 335 -40.93 -15.24 -4.23
C TYR A 335 -41.02 -16.49 -3.34
N LEU A 336 -39.91 -17.00 -2.80
CA LEU A 336 -39.87 -18.12 -1.85
C LEU A 336 -39.93 -17.65 -0.40
N THR A 337 -39.20 -16.59 -0.06
CA THR A 337 -39.07 -16.09 1.31
C THR A 337 -40.19 -15.12 1.69
N ALA A 338 -40.74 -14.37 0.73
CA ALA A 338 -41.73 -13.31 0.94
C ALA A 338 -42.68 -13.17 -0.27
N PRO A 339 -43.48 -14.19 -0.60
CA PRO A 339 -44.29 -14.25 -1.83
C PRO A 339 -45.29 -13.10 -1.96
N ASN A 340 -45.97 -12.75 -0.86
CA ASN A 340 -47.10 -11.82 -0.85
C ASN A 340 -46.69 -10.36 -0.58
N VAL A 341 -45.39 -10.09 -0.40
CA VAL A 341 -44.88 -8.74 -0.13
C VAL A 341 -44.85 -7.91 -1.40
N LEU A 342 -45.27 -6.64 -1.30
CA LEU A 342 -45.26 -5.69 -2.41
C LEU A 342 -43.83 -5.25 -2.74
N ILE A 343 -43.46 -5.39 -4.01
CA ILE A 343 -42.10 -5.15 -4.51
C ILE A 343 -41.66 -3.70 -4.28
N TRP A 344 -42.55 -2.73 -4.54
CA TRP A 344 -42.22 -1.31 -4.34
C TRP A 344 -41.90 -1.00 -2.86
N SER A 345 -42.64 -1.61 -1.92
CA SER A 345 -42.41 -1.42 -0.49
C SER A 345 -41.06 -2.02 -0.05
N ALA A 346 -40.71 -3.19 -0.61
CA ALA A 346 -39.42 -3.84 -0.41
C ALA A 346 -38.25 -3.02 -0.98
N ALA A 347 -38.41 -2.46 -2.18
CA ALA A 347 -37.37 -1.66 -2.82
C ALA A 347 -37.13 -0.33 -2.08
N LEU A 348 -38.20 0.28 -1.53
CA LEU A 348 -38.07 1.46 -0.65
C LEU A 348 -37.37 1.12 0.66
N ALA A 349 -37.75 0.02 1.32
CA ALA A 349 -37.11 -0.42 2.55
C ALA A 349 -35.63 -0.79 2.35
N SER A 350 -35.27 -1.30 1.16
CA SER A 350 -33.86 -1.54 0.78
C SER A 350 -33.03 -0.26 0.65
N ASN A 351 -33.68 0.87 0.35
CA ASN A 351 -33.04 2.17 0.12
C ASN A 351 -33.03 3.07 1.37
N ALA A 352 -33.88 2.80 2.36
CA ALA A 352 -33.92 3.53 3.62
C ALA A 352 -32.82 3.04 4.58
N SER A 353 -32.15 3.97 5.27
CA SER A 353 -30.98 3.63 6.10
C SER A 353 -31.19 3.66 7.61
N ASP A 354 -32.40 3.84 8.14
CA ASP A 354 -32.53 4.24 9.55
C ASP A 354 -33.52 3.50 10.45
N VAL A 355 -33.07 3.36 11.70
CA VAL A 355 -33.74 2.92 12.93
C VAL A 355 -34.23 4.15 13.74
N LEU A 356 -33.83 5.38 13.42
CA LEU A 356 -34.10 6.54 14.26
C LEU A 356 -35.49 7.19 14.09
N TYR A 357 -36.16 7.17 12.92
CA TYR A 357 -37.53 7.71 12.79
C TYR A 357 -38.38 7.04 11.69
N SER A 358 -39.60 6.63 12.09
CA SER A 358 -40.68 5.93 11.37
C SER A 358 -40.25 4.69 10.55
N PRO A 359 -40.45 3.45 11.07
CA PRO A 359 -40.22 2.26 10.27
C PRO A 359 -41.13 2.32 9.04
N LEU A 360 -40.53 2.36 7.84
CA LEU A 360 -41.25 2.08 6.61
C LEU A 360 -41.88 0.69 6.79
N THR A 361 -43.19 0.67 7.02
CA THR A 361 -43.93 -0.56 7.21
C THR A 361 -44.00 -1.26 5.86
N MET A 362 -43.27 -2.37 5.74
CA MET A 362 -43.39 -3.27 4.60
C MET A 362 -44.86 -3.64 4.41
N LYS A 363 -45.32 -3.70 3.17
CA LYS A 363 -46.73 -4.00 2.84
C LYS A 363 -46.83 -5.34 2.13
N CYS A 364 -47.85 -6.11 2.44
CA CYS A 364 -48.19 -7.36 1.74
C CYS A 364 -49.66 -7.36 1.32
N LYS A 365 -49.98 -8.24 0.38
CA LYS A 365 -51.38 -8.57 0.08
C LYS A 365 -51.85 -9.67 1.03
N ASP A 366 -53.02 -9.48 1.62
CA ASP A 366 -53.73 -10.55 2.33
C ASP A 366 -54.34 -11.55 1.32
N GLU A 367 -54.96 -12.61 1.84
CA GLU A 367 -55.66 -13.62 1.01
C GLU A 367 -56.81 -13.03 0.18
N SER A 368 -57.34 -11.87 0.58
CA SER A 368 -58.39 -11.14 -0.12
C SER A 368 -57.85 -10.14 -1.15
N GLY A 369 -56.52 -10.03 -1.30
CA GLY A 369 -55.86 -9.09 -2.20
C GLY A 369 -55.77 -7.65 -1.69
N ASN A 370 -56.18 -7.38 -0.44
CA ASN A 370 -56.05 -6.06 0.17
C ASN A 370 -54.62 -5.82 0.66
N ILE A 371 -54.18 -4.57 0.55
CA ILE A 371 -52.83 -4.16 0.97
C ILE A 371 -52.83 -3.91 2.48
N VAL A 372 -52.17 -4.78 3.23
CA VAL A 372 -52.02 -4.70 4.69
C VAL A 372 -50.55 -4.55 5.07
N PRO A 373 -50.25 -3.95 6.25
CA PRO A 373 -48.90 -3.96 6.80
C PRO A 373 -48.44 -5.40 7.04
N TRP A 374 -47.20 -5.72 6.68
CA TRP A 374 -46.63 -7.04 6.94
C TRP A 374 -46.42 -7.21 8.44
N ALA A 375 -47.32 -7.95 9.08
CA ALA A 375 -47.30 -8.18 10.52
C ALA A 375 -46.08 -9.02 10.92
N SER A 376 -45.14 -8.39 11.63
CA SER A 376 -44.12 -9.13 12.38
C SER A 376 -44.79 -9.83 13.56
N ILE A 377 -44.40 -11.07 13.82
CA ILE A 377 -44.71 -11.78 15.06
C ILE A 377 -44.30 -10.86 16.23
N HIS A 378 -45.17 -10.78 17.26
CA HIS A 378 -45.02 -9.88 18.41
C HIS A 378 -43.58 -9.77 18.95
N PRO A 379 -43.15 -8.58 19.41
CA PRO A 379 -41.83 -8.38 19.96
C PRO A 379 -41.70 -9.14 21.28
N VAL A 380 -41.12 -10.34 21.24
CA VAL A 380 -40.57 -10.93 22.46
C VAL A 380 -39.35 -10.08 22.80
N ASN A 381 -39.39 -9.44 23.97
CA ASN A 381 -38.30 -8.66 24.56
C ASN A 381 -37.08 -9.56 24.83
N LEU A 382 -36.41 -10.05 23.79
CA LEU A 382 -35.04 -10.50 23.90
C LEU A 382 -34.17 -9.26 24.02
N ARG A 383 -33.52 -9.13 25.19
CA ARG A 383 -32.54 -8.08 25.47
C ARG A 383 -31.58 -7.97 24.27
N PRO A 384 -31.17 -6.75 23.87
CA PRO A 384 -30.14 -6.57 22.86
C PRO A 384 -28.81 -7.06 23.45
N SER A 385 -28.58 -8.36 23.36
CA SER A 385 -27.24 -8.91 23.54
C SER A 385 -26.38 -8.26 22.47
N THR A 386 -25.31 -7.64 22.94
CA THR A 386 -24.20 -7.06 22.18
C THR A 386 -24.07 -7.61 20.77
N PRO A 387 -23.90 -6.77 19.73
CA PRO A 387 -23.56 -7.22 18.38
C PRO A 387 -22.12 -7.76 18.44
N SER A 388 -21.97 -8.96 18.97
CA SER A 388 -20.73 -9.70 19.03
C SER A 388 -20.41 -10.16 17.61
N GLY A 389 -19.18 -9.84 17.18
CA GLY A 389 -18.71 -9.88 15.80
C GLY A 389 -18.62 -11.25 15.11
N TYR A 390 -19.41 -12.25 15.51
CA TYR A 390 -19.38 -13.60 14.96
C TYR A 390 -20.62 -13.98 14.12
N ALA A 391 -21.68 -13.17 14.13
CA ALA A 391 -22.90 -13.44 13.32
C ALA A 391 -22.84 -12.86 11.89
N ALA A 392 -21.90 -11.95 11.59
CA ALA A 392 -21.86 -11.26 10.30
C ALA A 392 -21.42 -12.15 9.13
N GLU A 393 -20.70 -13.23 9.39
CA GLU A 393 -20.10 -14.07 8.34
C GLU A 393 -21.06 -15.17 7.82
N ARG A 394 -22.04 -15.60 8.63
CA ARG A 394 -23.02 -16.63 8.26
C ARG A 394 -24.28 -16.12 7.53
N ASP A 395 -24.55 -14.82 7.57
CA ASP A 395 -25.81 -14.24 7.05
C ASP A 395 -25.61 -13.32 5.83
N SER A 396 -24.64 -13.61 4.95
CA SER A 396 -24.48 -12.87 3.68
C SER A 396 -25.69 -13.12 2.75
N PRO A 397 -26.47 -12.09 2.37
CA PRO A 397 -27.61 -12.24 1.45
C PRO A 397 -27.26 -12.91 0.12
N LEU A 398 -26.06 -12.65 -0.42
CA LEU A 398 -25.57 -13.28 -1.65
C LEU A 398 -25.27 -14.78 -1.46
N THR A 399 -24.74 -15.19 -0.30
CA THR A 399 -24.57 -16.62 0.03
C THR A 399 -25.92 -17.31 0.11
N ARG A 400 -26.93 -16.67 0.69
CA ARG A 400 -28.29 -17.21 0.74
C ARG A 400 -28.93 -17.33 -0.65
N ILE A 401 -28.65 -16.39 -1.58
CA ILE A 401 -29.07 -16.53 -2.99
C ILE A 401 -28.36 -17.73 -3.64
N ALA A 402 -27.07 -17.91 -3.37
CA ALA A 402 -26.28 -19.04 -3.86
C ALA A 402 -26.92 -20.38 -3.46
N GLU A 403 -27.29 -20.51 -2.19
CA GLU A 403 -27.93 -21.70 -1.62
C GLU A 403 -29.35 -21.92 -2.18
N LEU A 404 -30.20 -20.90 -2.19
CA LEU A 404 -31.60 -21.03 -2.61
C LEU A 404 -31.77 -21.35 -4.10
N PHE A 405 -30.89 -20.84 -4.96
CA PHE A 405 -31.05 -20.93 -6.42
C PHE A 405 -29.91 -21.66 -7.14
N ASN A 406 -28.99 -22.30 -6.42
CA ASN A 406 -27.80 -22.96 -6.95
C ASN A 406 -26.98 -22.02 -7.87
N VAL A 407 -26.69 -20.83 -7.37
CA VAL A 407 -25.93 -19.80 -8.08
C VAL A 407 -24.46 -19.92 -7.71
N ASN A 408 -23.59 -20.04 -8.72
CA ASN A 408 -22.14 -20.13 -8.55
C ASN A 408 -21.36 -19.04 -9.31
N HIS A 409 -22.05 -18.22 -10.10
CA HIS A 409 -21.44 -17.16 -10.89
C HIS A 409 -22.19 -15.83 -10.73
N PHE A 410 -21.46 -14.78 -10.39
CA PHE A 410 -22.01 -13.48 -10.05
C PHE A 410 -21.59 -12.42 -11.06
N ILE A 411 -22.54 -11.86 -11.79
CA ILE A 411 -22.30 -10.68 -12.63
C ILE A 411 -22.68 -9.46 -11.81
N VAL A 412 -21.71 -8.69 -11.35
CA VAL A 412 -21.91 -7.56 -10.46
C VAL A 412 -21.82 -6.27 -11.26
N SER A 413 -22.93 -5.54 -11.37
CA SER A 413 -22.91 -4.17 -11.87
C SER A 413 -22.69 -3.23 -10.70
N GLN A 414 -21.53 -2.57 -10.67
CA GLN A 414 -21.10 -1.72 -9.56
C GLN A 414 -21.25 -0.24 -9.91
N ALA A 415 -22.27 0.42 -9.36
CA ALA A 415 -22.57 1.83 -9.64
C ALA A 415 -22.31 2.76 -8.43
N ARG A 416 -21.34 2.42 -7.58
CA ARG A 416 -21.00 3.20 -6.38
C ARG A 416 -20.03 4.34 -6.72
N PRO A 417 -20.38 5.63 -6.60
CA PRO A 417 -19.60 6.76 -7.12
C PRO A 417 -18.23 6.96 -6.48
N TYR A 418 -18.04 6.50 -5.26
CA TYR A 418 -16.77 6.64 -4.55
C TYR A 418 -15.79 5.52 -4.89
N ILE A 419 -16.24 4.41 -5.50
CA ILE A 419 -15.38 3.29 -5.91
C ILE A 419 -15.33 3.12 -7.44
N ALA A 420 -16.42 3.38 -8.16
CA ALA A 420 -16.54 3.19 -9.60
C ALA A 420 -15.45 3.93 -10.43
N PRO A 421 -15.00 5.15 -10.10
CA PRO A 421 -13.90 5.80 -10.81
C PRO A 421 -12.52 5.13 -10.59
N PHE A 422 -12.40 4.25 -9.60
CA PHE A 422 -11.14 3.66 -9.14
C PHE A 422 -11.07 2.15 -9.31
N LEU A 423 -12.21 1.47 -9.42
CA LEU A 423 -12.29 0.09 -9.87
C LEU A 423 -12.03 0.06 -11.38
N ARG A 424 -11.11 -0.79 -11.81
CA ARG A 424 -11.02 -1.16 -13.21
C ARG A 424 -12.05 -2.27 -13.44
N SER A 425 -12.78 -2.20 -14.55
CA SER A 425 -13.54 -3.35 -15.04
C SER A 425 -12.60 -4.56 -15.09
N ASP A 426 -13.13 -5.74 -14.74
CA ASP A 426 -12.38 -7.00 -14.85
C ASP A 426 -12.07 -7.34 -16.32
N LEU A 427 -12.66 -6.64 -17.30
CA LEU A 427 -12.31 -6.70 -18.72
C LEU A 427 -11.67 -5.40 -19.23
N HIS A 428 -11.03 -5.47 -20.40
CA HIS A 428 -10.38 -4.35 -21.06
C HIS A 428 -11.26 -3.09 -21.09
N SER A 429 -10.77 -2.01 -20.49
CA SER A 429 -11.31 -0.68 -20.75
C SER A 429 -10.91 -0.27 -22.19
N PRO A 430 -11.84 0.27 -22.98
CA PRO A 430 -11.61 0.89 -24.31
C PRO A 430 -10.48 1.93 -24.41
N LYS A 431 -9.82 2.27 -23.30
CA LYS A 431 -8.69 3.19 -23.22
C LYS A 431 -7.35 2.48 -22.95
N PRO A 432 -6.80 1.70 -23.89
CA PRO A 432 -5.45 1.16 -23.78
C PRO A 432 -4.36 2.22 -24.04
N GLY A 433 -4.74 3.45 -24.41
CA GLY A 433 -3.82 4.60 -24.58
C GLY A 433 -3.07 5.01 -23.30
N TYR A 434 -3.41 4.46 -22.13
CA TYR A 434 -2.65 4.66 -20.88
C TYR A 434 -1.61 3.57 -20.58
N LYS A 435 -1.21 2.75 -21.56
CA LYS A 435 -0.03 1.89 -21.46
C LYS A 435 1.31 2.60 -21.79
N GLY A 436 1.30 3.91 -22.07
CA GLY A 436 2.52 4.70 -22.37
C GLY A 436 3.00 5.68 -21.28
N ARG A 437 2.22 5.93 -20.23
CA ARG A 437 2.63 6.78 -19.09
C ARG A 437 1.63 6.57 -17.95
N SER A 438 1.86 5.59 -17.08
CA SER A 438 1.16 5.57 -15.79
C SER A 438 1.56 6.84 -15.05
N SER A 439 0.69 7.85 -15.07
CA SER A 439 0.90 9.03 -14.25
C SER A 439 1.07 8.55 -12.81
N LEU A 440 2.13 8.99 -12.13
CA LEU A 440 2.34 8.79 -10.69
C LEU A 440 1.06 9.09 -9.90
N THR A 441 0.22 10.02 -10.39
CA THR A 441 -1.07 10.36 -9.78
C THR A 441 -2.07 9.20 -9.76
N THR A 442 -2.14 8.38 -10.81
CA THR A 442 -3.08 7.25 -10.89
C THR A 442 -2.62 6.12 -9.96
N SER A 443 -1.31 5.87 -9.88
CA SER A 443 -0.73 4.90 -8.95
C SER A 443 -0.89 5.36 -7.50
N LEU A 444 -0.59 6.62 -7.17
CA LEU A 444 -0.79 7.19 -5.84
C LEU A 444 -2.26 7.16 -5.41
N MET A 445 -3.19 7.52 -6.30
CA MET A 445 -4.62 7.44 -6.01
C MET A 445 -5.07 6.00 -5.76
N LYS A 446 -4.54 5.03 -6.52
CA LYS A 446 -4.82 3.61 -6.28
C LYS A 446 -4.35 3.17 -4.89
N VAL A 447 -3.15 3.58 -4.47
CA VAL A 447 -2.66 3.29 -3.11
C VAL A 447 -3.54 3.94 -2.05
N MET A 448 -3.95 5.20 -2.23
CA MET A 448 -4.84 5.90 -1.30
C MET A 448 -6.20 5.18 -1.16
N VAL A 449 -6.80 4.74 -2.27
CA VAL A 449 -8.08 4.01 -2.24
C VAL A 449 -7.91 2.65 -1.56
N MET A 450 -6.84 1.91 -1.86
CA MET A 450 -6.55 0.63 -1.20
C MET A 450 -6.32 0.82 0.31
N GLU A 451 -5.64 1.89 0.72
CA GLU A 451 -5.43 2.21 2.13
C GLU A 451 -6.77 2.57 2.81
N VAL A 452 -7.60 3.41 2.19
CA VAL A 452 -8.93 3.74 2.72
C VAL A 452 -9.80 2.49 2.86
N GLN A 453 -9.82 1.62 1.86
CA GLN A 453 -10.53 0.33 1.94
C GLN A 453 -9.98 -0.54 3.06
N HIS A 454 -8.65 -0.65 3.19
CA HIS A 454 -8.01 -1.42 4.24
C HIS A 454 -8.38 -0.88 5.64
N ARG A 455 -8.38 0.45 5.83
CA ARG A 455 -8.79 1.07 7.10
C ARG A 455 -10.27 0.89 7.40
N LEU A 456 -11.14 0.93 6.39
CA LEU A 456 -12.57 0.65 6.57
C LEU A 456 -12.80 -0.80 6.99
N HIS A 457 -12.08 -1.77 6.41
CA HIS A 457 -12.13 -3.17 6.83
C HIS A 457 -11.56 -3.37 8.25
N GLN A 458 -10.47 -2.67 8.60
CA GLN A 458 -9.94 -2.68 9.97
C GLN A 458 -10.97 -2.15 10.97
N LEU A 459 -11.63 -1.02 10.66
CA LEU A 459 -12.68 -0.45 11.51
C LEU A 459 -13.88 -1.37 11.67
N ASP A 460 -14.28 -2.11 10.63
CA ASP A 460 -15.34 -3.11 10.69
C ASP A 460 -14.93 -4.34 11.51
N SER A 461 -13.70 -4.83 11.33
CA SER A 461 -13.16 -5.94 12.14
C SER A 461 -13.06 -5.60 13.63
N LEU A 462 -12.84 -4.33 13.96
CA LEU A 462 -12.82 -3.81 15.32
C LEU A 462 -14.23 -3.48 15.85
N GLY A 463 -15.29 -3.63 15.04
CA GLY A 463 -16.67 -3.35 15.40
C GLY A 463 -17.01 -1.86 15.56
N TYR A 464 -16.12 -0.97 15.13
CA TYR A 464 -16.30 0.49 15.22
C TYR A 464 -17.12 1.08 14.07
N LEU A 465 -17.40 0.30 13.01
CA LEU A 465 -18.20 0.75 11.89
C LEU A 465 -19.69 0.51 12.15
N PRO A 466 -20.54 1.56 12.23
CA PRO A 466 -21.97 1.38 12.40
C PRO A 466 -22.57 0.58 11.23
N ALA A 467 -23.50 -0.33 11.52
CA ALA A 467 -24.13 -1.19 10.52
C ALA A 467 -24.78 -0.39 9.37
N GLN A 468 -25.23 0.85 9.64
CA GLN A 468 -25.81 1.74 8.64
C GLN A 468 -24.76 2.17 7.59
N ILE A 469 -23.55 2.48 8.02
CA ILE A 469 -22.47 2.98 7.16
C ILE A 469 -21.76 1.80 6.46
N ARG A 470 -21.70 0.63 7.13
CA ARG A 470 -21.12 -0.61 6.60
C ARG A 470 -21.69 -1.00 5.23
N ARG A 471 -23.01 -1.07 5.10
CA ARG A 471 -23.69 -1.49 3.85
C ARG A 471 -23.39 -0.55 2.67
N PHE A 472 -23.19 0.73 2.95
CA PHE A 472 -22.94 1.75 1.94
C PHE A 472 -21.48 1.97 1.62
N LEU A 473 -20.53 1.63 2.49
CA LEU A 473 -19.09 1.86 2.29
C LEU A 473 -18.29 0.59 2.01
N LEU A 474 -18.66 -0.54 2.60
CA LEU A 474 -18.00 -1.83 2.41
C LEU A 474 -18.71 -2.65 1.34
N ASP A 475 -17.91 -3.38 0.55
CA ASP A 475 -18.42 -4.30 -0.46
C ASP A 475 -18.92 -5.58 0.22
N GLU A 476 -20.01 -6.13 -0.31
CA GLU A 476 -20.56 -7.39 0.17
C GLU A 476 -19.67 -8.53 -0.32
N ASN A 477 -19.25 -9.42 0.58
CA ASN A 477 -18.41 -10.57 0.23
C ASN A 477 -19.17 -11.47 -0.75
N ILE A 478 -18.60 -11.68 -1.94
CA ILE A 478 -19.20 -12.51 -2.99
C ILE A 478 -18.69 -13.95 -2.79
N PRO A 479 -19.56 -14.96 -2.61
CA PRO A 479 -19.16 -16.31 -2.21
C PRO A 479 -18.55 -17.16 -3.35
N GLY A 480 -18.51 -16.64 -4.59
CA GLY A 480 -18.07 -17.41 -5.77
C GLY A 480 -17.42 -16.55 -6.84
N ALA A 481 -17.17 -17.14 -8.02
CA ALA A 481 -16.55 -16.44 -9.13
C ALA A 481 -17.41 -15.26 -9.58
N SER A 482 -16.83 -14.05 -9.58
CA SER A 482 -17.52 -12.82 -9.89
C SER A 482 -16.91 -12.09 -11.09
N LEU A 483 -17.77 -11.51 -11.91
CA LEU A 483 -17.42 -10.55 -12.95
C LEU A 483 -17.95 -9.17 -12.53
N THR A 484 -17.06 -8.21 -12.28
CA THR A 484 -17.45 -6.84 -11.93
C THR A 484 -17.46 -5.92 -13.15
N LEU A 485 -18.64 -5.40 -13.46
CA LEU A 485 -18.90 -4.41 -14.51
C LEU A 485 -19.00 -3.03 -13.87
N VAL A 486 -18.06 -2.16 -14.21
CA VAL A 486 -17.97 -0.81 -13.69
C VAL A 486 -18.25 0.19 -14.82
N PRO A 487 -19.24 1.08 -14.69
CA PRO A 487 -19.50 2.08 -15.71
C PRO A 487 -18.34 3.09 -15.76
N GLU A 488 -17.85 3.40 -16.96
CA GLU A 488 -16.87 4.46 -17.15
C GLU A 488 -17.56 5.82 -17.01
N SER A 489 -17.52 6.42 -15.83
CA SER A 489 -18.01 7.79 -15.62
C SER A 489 -16.89 8.79 -15.87
N ALA A 490 -17.05 9.69 -16.85
CA ALA A 490 -16.22 10.88 -16.90
C ALA A 490 -16.63 11.83 -15.75
N ILE A 491 -15.67 12.63 -15.25
CA ILE A 491 -15.97 13.65 -14.23
C ILE A 491 -17.07 14.62 -14.72
N GLN A 492 -17.18 14.82 -16.04
CA GLN A 492 -18.23 15.63 -16.66
C GLN A 492 -19.63 14.99 -16.56
N ASP A 493 -19.73 13.66 -16.60
CA ASP A 493 -21.01 12.95 -16.51
C ASP A 493 -21.62 13.05 -15.10
N SER A 494 -20.77 13.17 -14.08
CA SER A 494 -21.21 13.42 -12.70
C SER A 494 -21.93 14.77 -12.55
N ILE A 495 -21.62 15.75 -13.41
CA ILE A 495 -22.25 17.08 -13.44
C ILE A 495 -23.63 17.00 -14.09
N LEU A 496 -23.76 16.21 -15.17
CA LEU A 496 -25.05 15.91 -15.82
C LEU A 496 -26.01 15.17 -14.88
N LEU A 497 -25.51 14.15 -14.19
CA LEU A 497 -26.29 13.37 -13.21
C LEU A 497 -26.68 14.20 -11.97
N ALA A 498 -25.89 15.19 -11.57
CA ALA A 498 -26.24 16.11 -10.48
C ALA A 498 -27.42 17.05 -10.84
N ASN A 499 -27.61 17.33 -12.13
CA ASN A 499 -28.61 18.25 -12.67
C ASN A 499 -29.91 17.56 -13.16
N ILE A 500 -30.12 16.27 -12.87
CA ILE A 500 -31.33 15.51 -13.26
C ILE A 500 -32.65 16.18 -12.86
N SER A 501 -32.66 17.08 -11.88
CA SER A 501 -33.87 17.83 -11.50
C SER A 501 -34.34 18.88 -12.53
N HIS A 502 -33.62 19.07 -13.64
CA HIS A 502 -33.97 20.04 -14.70
C HIS A 502 -34.06 19.45 -16.11
N VAL A 503 -34.05 18.12 -16.25
CA VAL A 503 -33.92 17.47 -17.56
C VAL A 503 -35.29 17.39 -18.25
N ASN A 504 -35.40 18.10 -19.37
CA ASN A 504 -36.57 18.05 -20.25
C ASN A 504 -36.51 16.76 -21.09
N ARG A 505 -37.67 16.21 -21.49
CA ARG A 505 -37.78 14.92 -22.22
C ARG A 505 -36.92 14.85 -23.51
N GLN A 506 -36.46 15.99 -24.04
CA GLN A 506 -35.60 16.13 -25.22
C GLN A 506 -34.11 15.84 -24.97
N ASP A 507 -33.61 15.98 -23.74
CA ASP A 507 -32.20 15.71 -23.40
C ASP A 507 -31.88 14.22 -23.35
N TRP A 508 -32.91 13.35 -23.24
CA TRP A 508 -32.78 11.90 -23.42
C TRP A 508 -32.37 11.50 -24.85
N LYS A 509 -32.46 12.40 -25.84
CA LYS A 509 -31.94 12.15 -27.20
C LYS A 509 -30.41 12.03 -27.27
N HIS A 510 -29.69 12.42 -26.21
CA HIS A 510 -28.25 12.13 -26.08
C HIS A 510 -27.97 10.66 -25.69
N TRP A 511 -29.00 9.90 -25.31
CA TRP A 511 -28.93 8.45 -25.22
C TRP A 511 -29.33 7.87 -26.59
N PRO A 512 -28.52 6.98 -27.20
CA PRO A 512 -28.70 6.64 -28.60
C PRO A 512 -30.06 5.97 -28.84
N SER A 513 -30.92 6.68 -29.56
CA SER A 513 -32.04 6.10 -30.31
C SER A 513 -31.44 5.20 -31.40
N VAL A 514 -31.90 3.96 -31.46
CA VAL A 514 -31.45 2.98 -32.44
C VAL A 514 -32.13 3.28 -33.77
N ASP A 515 -31.41 3.89 -34.71
CA ASP A 515 -31.75 3.80 -36.14
C ASP A 515 -31.32 2.42 -36.66
N THR A 516 -32.19 1.77 -37.44
CA THR A 516 -32.04 0.38 -37.93
C THR A 516 -31.48 0.28 -39.35
N SER A 517 -30.94 1.36 -39.92
CA SER A 517 -30.40 1.37 -41.29
C SER A 517 -28.87 1.35 -41.29
N TYR A 518 -28.29 0.27 -41.80
CA TYR A 518 -26.86 -0.01 -41.82
C TYR A 518 -26.16 0.59 -43.06
N ALA A 519 -24.97 1.19 -42.86
CA ALA A 519 -23.93 1.31 -43.89
C ALA A 519 -22.53 1.22 -43.24
N PRO A 520 -21.62 0.36 -43.71
CA PRO A 520 -20.32 0.11 -43.08
C PRO A 520 -19.30 1.24 -43.33
N CYS A 521 -18.47 1.51 -42.33
CA CYS A 521 -17.43 2.55 -42.32
C CYS A 521 -16.15 2.21 -43.11
N SER A 522 -16.23 1.48 -44.22
CA SER A 522 -15.05 1.08 -45.01
C SER A 522 -14.83 1.87 -46.31
N SER A 523 -15.61 2.92 -46.60
CA SER A 523 -15.43 3.72 -47.82
C SER A 523 -15.37 5.21 -47.53
N ARG A 524 -14.17 5.72 -47.27
CA ARG A 524 -13.90 7.16 -47.36
C ARG A 524 -12.52 7.41 -47.95
N GLU A 525 -12.41 7.14 -49.25
CA GLU A 525 -11.39 7.75 -50.09
C GLU A 525 -11.96 9.01 -50.79
N SER A 526 -11.16 10.08 -50.69
CA SER A 526 -11.05 11.26 -51.56
C SER A 526 -12.25 11.71 -52.43
N SER A 527 -12.80 12.88 -52.11
CA SER A 527 -13.36 13.80 -53.10
C SER A 527 -13.12 15.26 -52.72
N GLU A 528 -12.52 16.01 -53.65
CA GLU A 528 -12.12 17.42 -53.56
C GLU A 528 -13.30 18.42 -53.67
N HIS A 529 -12.94 19.71 -53.47
CA HIS A 529 -13.59 20.97 -53.89
C HIS A 529 -14.59 21.67 -52.96
N SER A 530 -14.15 22.78 -52.32
CA SER A 530 -14.48 24.18 -52.70
C SER A 530 -14.33 25.17 -51.52
N GLN A 531 -13.66 26.30 -51.76
CA GLN A 531 -13.46 27.42 -50.81
C GLN A 531 -14.58 28.48 -50.96
N PRO A 532 -14.92 29.23 -49.89
CA PRO A 532 -15.59 30.54 -50.02
C PRO A 532 -14.66 31.74 -49.71
N PRO A 533 -15.01 32.97 -50.16
CA PRO A 533 -14.10 34.11 -50.30
C PRO A 533 -13.96 35.01 -49.04
N ARG A 534 -12.88 35.79 -48.98
CA ARG A 534 -12.59 36.79 -47.93
C ARG A 534 -13.23 38.17 -48.22
N PRO A 535 -13.72 38.89 -47.20
CA PRO A 535 -14.05 40.32 -47.31
C PRO A 535 -12.85 41.25 -46.99
N PRO A 536 -12.91 42.55 -47.42
CA PRO A 536 -11.76 43.46 -47.52
C PRO A 536 -11.45 44.27 -46.23
N SER A 537 -10.22 44.80 -46.18
CA SER A 537 -9.64 45.61 -45.11
C SER A 537 -10.08 47.09 -45.13
N PRO A 538 -10.27 47.75 -43.97
CA PRO A 538 -10.46 49.20 -43.87
C PRO A 538 -9.13 50.00 -43.80
N PRO A 539 -9.17 51.33 -44.05
CA PRO A 539 -8.02 52.14 -44.51
C PRO A 539 -7.18 52.78 -43.39
N LEU A 540 -5.95 53.15 -43.78
CA LEU A 540 -4.96 53.93 -43.04
C LEU A 540 -5.44 55.38 -42.84
N LEU A 541 -5.27 55.91 -41.62
CA LEU A 541 -5.29 57.33 -41.32
C LEU A 541 -4.03 57.70 -40.53
N ASP A 542 -3.20 58.54 -41.14
CA ASP A 542 -1.96 59.08 -40.57
C ASP A 542 -2.24 59.97 -39.35
N ARG A 543 -1.45 59.80 -38.28
CA ARG A 543 -1.18 60.86 -37.31
C ARG A 543 0.31 60.96 -37.05
N ALA A 544 0.79 62.19 -37.13
CA ALA A 544 2.16 62.61 -36.96
C ALA A 544 2.75 62.15 -35.62
N ILE A 545 3.99 61.67 -35.67
CA ILE A 545 4.82 61.30 -34.52
C ILE A 545 5.51 62.57 -34.04
N GLU A 546 5.13 63.06 -32.85
CA GLU A 546 6.02 63.85 -32.01
C GLU A 546 6.80 62.86 -31.13
N ASP A 547 8.13 62.87 -31.23
CA ASP A 547 9.01 62.02 -30.42
C ASP A 547 9.06 62.54 -28.96
N PRO A 548 8.67 61.74 -27.95
CA PRO A 548 8.90 62.11 -26.55
C PRO A 548 10.34 61.82 -26.12
N GLU A 549 10.94 62.77 -25.39
CA GLU A 549 12.29 62.70 -24.83
C GLU A 549 12.56 61.41 -24.02
N GLN A 550 13.71 60.76 -24.28
CA GLN A 550 14.11 59.53 -23.60
C GLN A 550 14.43 59.78 -22.11
N PRO A 551 13.83 59.03 -21.16
CA PRO A 551 14.10 59.18 -19.75
C PRO A 551 15.50 58.67 -19.37
N THR A 552 16.17 59.40 -18.48
CA THR A 552 17.52 59.05 -17.97
C THR A 552 17.50 57.74 -17.16
N SER A 553 18.59 56.95 -17.23
CA SER A 553 18.69 55.61 -16.60
C SER A 553 18.37 55.59 -15.09
N VAL A 554 18.63 56.70 -14.39
CA VAL A 554 18.35 56.84 -12.94
C VAL A 554 16.85 56.95 -12.64
N GLN A 555 16.07 57.58 -13.52
CA GLN A 555 14.61 57.70 -13.37
C GLN A 555 13.92 56.35 -13.63
N ILE A 556 14.47 55.55 -14.55
CA ILE A 556 13.97 54.21 -14.89
C ILE A 556 14.07 53.27 -13.67
N TRP A 557 15.23 53.22 -13.00
CA TRP A 557 15.43 52.38 -11.82
C TRP A 557 14.56 52.79 -10.64
N ARG A 558 14.37 54.11 -10.41
CA ARG A 558 13.46 54.60 -9.37
C ARG A 558 12.01 54.19 -9.62
N GLN A 559 11.55 54.20 -10.87
CA GLN A 559 10.19 53.75 -11.20
C GLN A 559 10.04 52.24 -11.04
N VAL A 560 10.99 51.43 -11.53
CA VAL A 560 10.94 49.96 -11.38
C VAL A 560 10.92 49.56 -9.91
N LEU A 561 11.76 50.19 -9.08
CA LEU A 561 11.77 49.95 -7.63
C LEU A 561 10.41 50.30 -7.02
N ARG A 562 9.81 51.44 -7.36
CA ARG A 562 8.50 51.83 -6.84
C ARG A 562 7.38 50.88 -7.28
N ASP A 563 7.41 50.39 -8.51
CA ASP A 563 6.34 49.60 -9.10
C ASP A 563 6.36 48.13 -8.64
N TRP A 564 7.53 47.59 -8.25
CA TRP A 564 7.73 46.18 -7.88
C TRP A 564 8.30 45.97 -6.46
N TRP A 565 8.22 46.99 -5.59
CA TRP A 565 8.89 46.96 -4.29
C TRP A 565 8.43 45.81 -3.38
N ILE A 566 7.14 45.44 -3.41
CA ILE A 566 6.58 44.35 -2.59
C ILE A 566 7.13 43.00 -3.08
N GLU A 567 7.17 42.79 -4.39
CA GLU A 567 7.69 41.55 -4.98
C GLU A 567 9.20 41.38 -4.72
N LEU A 568 9.96 42.49 -4.77
CA LEU A 568 11.37 42.52 -4.41
C LEU A 568 11.60 42.26 -2.91
N LEU A 569 10.75 42.81 -2.04
CA LEU A 569 10.81 42.57 -0.60
C LEU A 569 10.49 41.10 -0.26
N CYS A 570 9.46 40.51 -0.87
CA CYS A 570 9.12 39.09 -0.69
C CYS A 570 10.24 38.18 -1.18
N LEU A 571 10.89 38.50 -2.31
CA LEU A 571 12.03 37.74 -2.81
C LEU A 571 13.25 37.88 -1.88
N PHE A 572 13.52 39.08 -1.35
CA PHE A 572 14.57 39.30 -0.35
C PHE A 572 14.29 38.51 0.93
N PHE A 573 13.07 38.50 1.42
CA PHE A 573 12.68 37.70 2.58
C PHE A 573 12.86 36.19 2.34
N ALA A 574 12.47 35.69 1.16
CA ALA A 574 12.66 34.28 0.78
C ALA A 574 14.15 33.89 0.72
N THR A 575 15.01 34.76 0.16
CA THR A 575 16.46 34.52 0.13
C THR A 575 17.09 34.58 1.53
N ALA A 576 16.73 35.58 2.34
CA ALA A 576 17.25 35.74 3.70
C ALA A 576 16.86 34.57 4.63
N SER A 577 15.60 34.13 4.56
CA SER A 577 15.11 32.98 5.34
C SER A 577 15.81 31.67 4.94
N LEU A 578 16.02 31.43 3.63
CA LEU A 578 16.77 30.28 3.16
C LEU A 578 18.24 30.34 3.62
N CYS A 579 18.90 31.49 3.52
CA CYS A 579 20.26 31.68 4.03
C CYS A 579 20.35 31.40 5.53
N LEU A 580 19.38 31.86 6.32
CA LEU A 580 19.32 31.61 7.76
C LEU A 580 19.20 30.10 8.07
N VAL A 581 18.38 29.36 7.31
CA VAL A 581 18.30 27.89 7.41
C VAL A 581 19.65 27.25 7.08
N THR A 582 20.31 27.67 6.00
CA THR A 582 21.60 27.08 5.58
C THR A 582 22.70 27.29 6.61
N ILE A 583 22.81 28.49 7.18
CA ILE A 583 23.81 28.83 8.18
C ILE A 583 23.51 28.12 9.50
N GLY A 584 22.25 28.14 9.94
CA GLY A 584 21.82 27.45 11.17
C GLY A 584 22.10 25.94 11.12
N LEU A 585 21.79 25.30 10.00
CA LEU A 585 22.10 23.89 9.79
C LEU A 585 23.61 23.62 9.68
N GLY A 586 24.37 24.52 9.07
CA GLY A 586 25.84 24.42 9.02
C GLY A 586 26.49 24.44 10.39
N LEU A 587 26.00 25.30 11.29
CA LEU A 587 26.48 25.41 12.68
C LEU A 587 26.10 24.22 13.57
N LEU A 588 25.06 23.46 13.19
CA LEU A 588 24.54 22.30 13.93
C LEU A 588 24.99 20.95 13.35
N ASN A 589 25.60 20.94 12.16
CA ASN A 589 26.04 19.72 11.51
C ASN A 589 27.13 19.00 12.33
N ASN A 590 27.00 17.68 12.49
CA ASN A 590 27.87 16.83 13.31
C ASN A 590 27.90 17.16 14.81
N LYS A 591 26.92 17.90 15.33
CA LYS A 591 26.75 18.08 16.77
C LYS A 591 25.77 17.05 17.35
N PRO A 592 25.93 16.67 18.63
CA PRO A 592 24.98 15.77 19.29
C PRO A 592 23.62 16.47 19.43
N LEU A 593 22.53 15.70 19.34
CA LEU A 593 21.17 16.25 19.47
C LEU A 593 20.96 16.94 20.82
N ALA A 594 21.65 16.49 21.88
CA ALA A 594 21.63 17.11 23.20
C ALA A 594 22.15 18.55 23.23
N SER A 595 22.91 19.00 22.21
CA SER A 595 23.34 20.41 22.11
C SER A 595 22.21 21.39 21.78
N TRP A 596 21.05 20.86 21.37
CA TRP A 596 19.85 21.64 21.12
C TRP A 596 19.06 21.86 22.41
N HIS A 597 18.98 23.11 22.85
CA HIS A 597 18.39 23.51 24.14
C HIS A 597 17.01 24.19 24.01
N LEU A 598 16.52 24.44 22.79
CA LEU A 598 15.20 25.04 22.58
C LEU A 598 14.10 23.98 22.74
N SER A 599 12.97 24.36 23.32
CA SER A 599 11.80 23.48 23.53
C SER A 599 11.11 23.05 22.23
N ILE A 600 11.32 23.79 21.14
CA ILE A 600 10.80 23.47 19.80
C ILE A 600 11.74 22.50 19.12
N SER A 601 11.21 21.44 18.49
CA SER A 601 12.04 20.47 17.76
C SER A 601 12.74 21.13 16.58
N LEU A 602 13.98 20.71 16.31
CA LEU A 602 14.77 21.23 15.18
C LEU A 602 14.04 21.06 13.83
N ASN A 603 13.33 19.93 13.64
CA ASN A 603 12.48 19.69 12.47
C ASN A 603 11.36 20.72 12.33
N ALA A 604 10.73 21.13 13.43
CA ALA A 604 9.66 22.12 13.40
C ALA A 604 10.19 23.51 13.02
N VAL A 605 11.37 23.90 13.52
CA VAL A 605 12.02 25.18 13.15
C VAL A 605 12.36 25.23 11.67
N VAL A 606 13.00 24.17 11.14
CA VAL A 606 13.34 24.08 9.71
C VAL A 606 12.08 24.08 8.84
N SER A 607 11.05 23.33 9.23
CA SER A 607 9.78 23.29 8.50
C SER A 607 9.10 24.66 8.46
N ALA A 608 9.05 25.39 9.58
CA ALA A 608 8.45 26.71 9.63
C ALA A 608 9.17 27.73 8.72
N LEU A 609 10.51 27.72 8.71
CA LEU A 609 11.31 28.61 7.86
C LEU A 609 11.14 28.28 6.37
N ILE A 610 11.03 27.00 6.01
CA ILE A 610 10.77 26.58 4.62
C ILE A 610 9.35 26.94 4.17
N VAL A 611 8.36 26.83 5.06
CA VAL A 611 6.98 27.29 4.79
C VAL A 611 6.94 28.80 4.55
N ALA A 612 7.65 29.59 5.37
CA ALA A 612 7.76 31.03 5.20
C ALA A 612 8.44 31.39 3.86
N THR A 613 9.52 30.68 3.50
CA THR A 613 10.21 30.82 2.20
C THR A 613 9.26 30.54 1.03
N LYS A 614 8.49 29.44 1.11
CA LYS A 614 7.52 29.04 0.09
C LYS A 614 6.39 30.06 -0.09
N ALA A 615 5.84 30.60 1.00
CA ALA A 615 4.77 31.58 0.94
C ALA A 615 5.20 32.86 0.20
N ALA A 616 6.39 33.39 0.54
CA ALA A 616 6.96 34.55 -0.11
C ALA A 616 7.26 34.29 -1.61
N LEU A 617 7.78 33.11 -1.94
CA LEU A 617 8.03 32.69 -3.32
C LEU A 617 6.75 32.64 -4.18
N ILE A 618 5.70 32.01 -3.66
CA ILE A 618 4.43 31.83 -4.38
C ILE A 618 3.78 33.19 -4.62
N TYR A 619 3.82 34.09 -3.63
CA TYR A 619 3.32 35.45 -3.79
C TYR A 619 4.00 36.20 -4.95
N THR A 620 5.34 36.23 -4.97
CA THR A 620 6.10 36.86 -6.07
C THR A 620 5.77 36.24 -7.42
N THR A 621 5.65 34.91 -7.48
CA THR A 621 5.33 34.17 -8.71
C THR A 621 3.90 34.47 -9.20
N ALA A 622 2.93 34.57 -8.29
CA ALA A 622 1.55 34.90 -8.60
C ALA A 622 1.40 36.31 -9.20
N CYS A 623 2.10 37.31 -8.66
CA CYS A 623 2.16 38.67 -9.22
C CYS A 623 2.78 38.68 -10.62
N CYS A 624 3.85 37.92 -10.84
CA CYS A 624 4.47 37.77 -12.16
C CYS A 624 3.52 37.14 -13.19
N LEU A 625 2.82 36.06 -12.84
CA LEU A 625 1.81 35.43 -13.69
C LEU A 625 0.63 36.36 -13.98
N GLY A 626 0.20 37.15 -12.98
CA GLY A 626 -0.81 38.19 -13.13
C GLY A 626 -0.41 39.27 -14.14
N GLN A 627 0.85 39.71 -14.15
CA GLN A 627 1.33 40.67 -15.14
C GLN A 627 1.48 40.06 -16.54
N LEU A 628 1.97 38.82 -16.63
CA LEU A 628 2.09 38.09 -17.90
C LEU A 628 0.74 37.84 -18.58
N LYS A 629 -0.35 37.72 -17.80
CA LYS A 629 -1.73 37.67 -18.29
C LYS A 629 -2.04 38.88 -19.19
N TRP A 630 -1.74 40.09 -18.74
CA TRP A 630 -2.02 41.31 -19.50
C TRP A 630 -1.12 41.43 -20.72
N HIS A 631 0.16 41.08 -20.58
CA HIS A 631 1.08 41.03 -21.71
C HIS A 631 0.61 40.08 -22.82
N HIS A 632 0.01 38.93 -22.45
CA HIS A 632 -0.51 37.96 -23.41
C HIS A 632 -1.63 38.52 -24.31
N PHE A 633 -2.50 39.39 -23.77
CA PHE A 633 -3.62 39.98 -24.51
C PHE A 633 -3.27 41.30 -25.21
N GLN A 634 -2.31 42.07 -24.68
CA GLN A 634 -2.01 43.42 -25.19
C GLN A 634 -1.23 43.40 -26.51
N HIS A 635 -0.31 42.44 -26.72
CA HIS A 635 0.63 42.44 -27.86
C HIS A 635 0.37 41.34 -28.90
N SER A 636 -0.81 40.71 -28.89
CA SER A 636 -1.16 39.67 -29.87
C SER A 636 -1.80 40.23 -31.14
N LEU A 637 -1.16 40.04 -32.29
CA LEU A 637 -1.70 40.35 -33.64
C LEU A 637 -3.00 39.59 -34.00
N HIS A 638 -3.37 38.56 -33.23
CA HIS A 638 -4.55 37.72 -33.45
C HIS A 638 -5.40 37.67 -32.18
N ALA A 639 -6.73 37.66 -32.32
CA ALA A 639 -7.65 37.52 -31.21
C ALA A 639 -7.39 36.21 -30.42
N ARG A 640 -7.24 36.33 -29.09
CA ARG A 640 -7.00 35.21 -28.16
C ARG A 640 -8.27 34.81 -27.42
N SER A 641 -8.33 33.57 -26.95
CA SER A 641 -9.50 33.07 -26.23
C SER A 641 -9.61 33.72 -24.85
N LEU A 642 -10.79 34.23 -24.50
CA LEU A 642 -11.05 34.77 -23.15
C LEU A 642 -10.84 33.72 -22.05
N TYR A 643 -10.93 32.43 -22.38
CA TYR A 643 -10.63 31.33 -21.46
C TYR A 643 -9.17 31.34 -20.96
N ASP A 644 -8.24 31.88 -21.75
CA ASP A 644 -6.83 31.97 -21.37
C ASP A 644 -6.68 32.93 -20.16
N LEU A 645 -7.53 33.96 -20.06
CA LEU A 645 -7.59 34.88 -18.91
C LEU A 645 -7.91 34.14 -17.61
N LYS A 646 -8.91 33.24 -17.64
CA LYS A 646 -9.26 32.36 -16.52
C LYS A 646 -8.12 31.41 -16.17
N THR A 647 -7.41 30.90 -17.17
CA THR A 647 -6.30 29.96 -16.96
C THR A 647 -5.12 30.61 -16.23
N PHE A 648 -4.76 31.85 -16.59
CA PHE A 648 -3.74 32.64 -15.88
C PHE A 648 -4.14 32.96 -14.43
N ASP A 649 -5.41 33.33 -14.22
CA ASP A 649 -5.93 33.62 -12.88
C ASP A 649 -5.94 32.36 -11.99
N GLU A 650 -6.44 31.22 -12.49
CA GLU A 650 -6.37 29.94 -11.78
C GLU A 650 -4.91 29.53 -11.47
N ALA A 651 -3.96 29.79 -12.38
CA ALA A 651 -2.56 29.46 -12.19
C ALA A 651 -1.86 30.28 -11.10
N SER A 652 -2.22 31.56 -10.96
CA SER A 652 -1.72 32.40 -9.87
C SER A 652 -2.23 31.98 -8.48
N LYS A 653 -3.36 31.26 -8.41
CA LYS A 653 -4.02 30.84 -7.17
C LYS A 653 -3.61 29.46 -6.67
N GLY A 654 -3.06 28.60 -7.54
CA GLY A 654 -2.64 27.26 -7.12
C GLY A 654 -2.10 26.35 -8.22
N PRO A 655 -1.62 25.16 -7.82
CA PRO A 655 -0.89 24.25 -8.71
C PRO A 655 -1.78 23.63 -9.80
N LEU A 656 -3.07 23.39 -9.54
CA LEU A 656 -3.98 22.84 -10.56
C LEU A 656 -4.17 23.79 -11.74
N GLY A 657 -4.32 25.09 -11.47
CA GLY A 657 -4.35 26.10 -12.51
C GLY A 657 -3.02 26.21 -13.25
N ALA A 658 -1.90 26.10 -12.54
CA ALA A 658 -0.57 26.14 -13.13
C ALA A 658 -0.31 24.95 -14.08
N VAL A 659 -0.79 23.76 -13.74
CA VAL A 659 -0.73 22.59 -14.63
C VAL A 659 -1.54 22.83 -15.92
N LYS A 660 -2.76 23.35 -15.81
CA LYS A 660 -3.57 23.72 -16.99
C LYS A 660 -2.86 24.76 -17.87
N LEU A 661 -2.25 25.77 -17.25
CA LEU A 661 -1.46 26.80 -17.92
C LEU A 661 -0.29 26.20 -18.70
N ILE A 662 0.48 25.30 -18.08
CA ILE A 662 1.64 24.63 -18.68
C ILE A 662 1.25 23.87 -19.94
N PHE A 663 0.19 23.07 -19.90
CA PHE A 663 -0.21 22.26 -21.07
C PHE A 663 -0.77 23.10 -22.20
N ARG A 664 -1.54 24.14 -21.87
CA ARG A 664 -2.23 24.97 -22.87
C ARG A 664 -1.32 26.00 -23.53
N LEU A 665 -0.42 26.63 -22.78
CA LEU A 665 0.40 27.75 -23.27
C LEU A 665 1.87 27.39 -23.54
N ARG A 666 2.24 26.11 -23.49
CA ARG A 666 3.61 25.59 -23.72
C ARG A 666 4.29 26.17 -24.97
N ARG A 667 3.53 26.38 -26.05
CA ARG A 667 4.04 26.87 -27.34
C ARG A 667 3.80 28.36 -27.60
N VAL A 668 3.18 29.08 -26.66
CA VAL A 668 2.70 30.46 -26.87
C VAL A 668 3.47 31.49 -26.03
N SER A 669 3.81 31.17 -24.78
CA SER A 669 4.65 32.04 -23.94
C SER A 669 5.52 31.22 -23.00
N PHE A 670 6.84 31.22 -23.26
CA PHE A 670 7.81 30.51 -22.45
C PHE A 670 7.88 31.05 -21.01
N VAL A 671 7.74 32.36 -20.83
CA VAL A 671 7.82 33.00 -19.50
C VAL A 671 6.61 32.60 -18.62
N ALA A 672 5.41 32.51 -19.21
CA ALA A 672 4.22 32.02 -18.51
C ALA A 672 4.32 30.54 -18.15
N TRP A 673 4.87 29.72 -19.06
CA TRP A 673 5.17 28.32 -18.80
C TRP A 673 6.16 28.15 -17.64
N PHE A 674 7.23 28.97 -17.62
CA PHE A 674 8.23 28.96 -16.56
C PHE A 674 7.64 29.33 -15.20
N GLY A 675 6.79 30.36 -15.14
CA GLY A 675 6.05 30.72 -13.93
C GLY A 675 5.11 29.62 -13.43
N GLY A 676 4.40 28.95 -14.34
CA GLY A 676 3.58 27.78 -14.00
C GLY A 676 4.41 26.61 -13.44
N ALA A 677 5.58 26.34 -14.01
CA ALA A 677 6.47 25.27 -13.54
C ALA A 677 6.98 25.52 -12.11
N ILE A 678 7.28 26.77 -11.76
CA ILE A 678 7.69 27.17 -10.40
C ILE A 678 6.56 26.88 -9.39
N VAL A 679 5.30 27.25 -9.70
CA VAL A 679 4.14 26.99 -8.80
C VAL A 679 3.94 25.49 -8.55
N VAL A 680 4.11 24.65 -9.58
CA VAL A 680 4.00 23.19 -9.43
C VAL A 680 5.15 22.62 -8.61
N ALA A 681 6.39 23.02 -8.90
CA ALA A 681 7.57 22.54 -8.17
C ALA A 681 7.58 23.00 -6.70
N ALA A 682 7.01 24.17 -6.40
CA ALA A 682 6.88 24.71 -5.05
C ALA A 682 6.05 23.85 -4.09
N VAL A 683 5.21 22.94 -4.60
CA VAL A 683 4.47 21.98 -3.76
C VAL A 683 5.43 21.04 -3.02
N PHE A 684 6.53 20.64 -3.66
CA PHE A 684 7.49 19.67 -3.11
C PHE A 684 8.49 20.27 -2.12
N MET A 685 8.55 21.60 -1.97
CA MET A 685 9.50 22.25 -1.05
C MET A 685 9.37 21.74 0.40
N GLU A 686 8.15 21.42 0.84
CA GLU A 686 7.90 20.95 2.21
C GLU A 686 8.45 19.53 2.45
N VAL A 687 8.23 18.62 1.49
CA VAL A 687 8.76 17.24 1.53
C VAL A 687 10.28 17.25 1.58
N PHE A 688 10.91 18.11 0.76
CA PHE A 688 12.35 18.27 0.74
C PHE A 688 12.86 18.86 2.05
N GLY A 689 12.15 19.83 2.62
CA GLY A 689 12.50 20.45 3.90
C GLY A 689 12.54 19.48 5.08
N GLN A 690 11.62 18.53 5.13
CA GLN A 690 11.60 17.50 6.18
C GLN A 690 12.76 16.50 6.05
N GLN A 691 13.30 16.27 4.84
CA GLN A 691 14.39 15.32 4.57
C GLN A 691 15.80 15.89 4.77
N VAL A 692 15.92 17.19 5.07
CA VAL A 692 17.22 17.86 5.29
C VAL A 692 17.94 17.34 6.53
N LEU A 693 17.20 16.92 7.56
CA LEU A 693 17.74 16.47 8.84
C LEU A 693 17.76 14.93 8.90
N GLY A 694 18.96 14.36 9.06
CA GLY A 694 19.18 12.96 9.38
C GLY A 694 19.70 12.79 10.80
N PHE A 695 19.24 11.76 11.49
CA PHE A 695 19.72 11.39 12.82
C PHE A 695 20.50 10.09 12.70
N VAL A 696 21.79 10.11 13.06
CA VAL A 696 22.66 8.93 13.01
C VAL A 696 23.20 8.66 14.41
N ASN A 697 23.06 7.41 14.86
CA ASN A 697 23.63 6.95 16.12
C ASN A 697 25.12 6.69 15.92
N LYS A 698 25.95 7.29 16.78
CA LYS A 698 27.39 6.99 16.85
C LYS A 698 27.71 6.54 18.27
N SER A 699 28.50 5.46 18.39
CA SER A 699 29.06 5.04 19.66
C SER A 699 30.21 5.98 20.04
N VAL A 700 30.12 6.55 21.24
CA VAL A 700 31.15 7.44 21.81
C VAL A 700 31.56 6.85 23.15
N VAL A 701 32.87 6.93 23.46
CA VAL A 701 33.41 6.48 24.74
C VAL A 701 32.91 7.40 25.85
N VAL A 702 32.39 6.83 26.93
CA VAL A 702 31.96 7.59 28.11
C VAL A 702 33.17 7.87 29.00
N GLU A 703 33.54 9.13 29.16
CA GLU A 703 34.57 9.54 30.11
C GLU A 703 34.10 9.25 31.55
N GLY A 704 34.79 8.34 32.25
CA GLY A 704 34.44 7.91 33.61
C GLY A 704 33.44 6.74 33.69
N GLY A 705 33.10 6.10 32.57
CA GLY A 705 32.29 4.88 32.58
C GLY A 705 33.03 3.71 33.22
N MET A 706 32.35 2.96 34.09
CA MET A 706 32.90 1.77 34.73
C MET A 706 32.69 0.57 33.80
N ALA A 707 33.78 -0.11 33.44
CA ALA A 707 33.77 -1.36 32.69
C ALA A 707 34.87 -2.27 33.25
N GLY A 708 34.49 -3.36 33.91
CA GLY A 708 35.40 -4.24 34.63
C GLY A 708 34.93 -5.69 34.60
N PHE A 709 35.86 -6.63 34.44
CA PHE A 709 35.59 -8.03 34.76
C PHE A 709 36.77 -8.65 35.53
N PRO A 710 36.51 -9.63 36.42
CA PRO A 710 37.53 -10.18 37.29
C PRO A 710 38.51 -11.11 36.55
N VAL A 711 39.80 -10.94 36.84
CA VAL A 711 40.95 -11.76 36.41
C VAL A 711 41.89 -12.01 37.59
N THR A 712 42.45 -13.20 37.71
CA THR A 712 43.30 -13.57 38.85
C THR A 712 44.74 -13.77 38.37
N GLN A 713 45.69 -13.03 38.95
CA GLN A 713 47.11 -13.21 38.67
C GLN A 713 47.89 -13.75 39.89
N HIS A 714 47.42 -13.41 41.09
CA HIS A 714 48.04 -13.78 42.35
C HIS A 714 46.98 -14.43 43.25
N LEU A 715 47.10 -15.74 43.47
CA LEU A 715 46.24 -16.47 44.41
C LEU A 715 46.86 -16.37 45.82
N SER A 716 46.46 -15.36 46.59
CA SER A 716 47.01 -15.09 47.93
C SER A 716 46.11 -15.60 49.05
N SER A 717 46.67 -16.22 50.10
CA SER A 717 45.91 -16.52 51.32
C SER A 717 45.81 -15.26 52.20
N GLN A 718 44.65 -14.57 52.20
CA GLN A 718 44.47 -13.37 53.04
C GLN A 718 43.97 -13.69 54.46
N ASN A 719 43.48 -14.91 54.74
CA ASN A 719 43.01 -15.30 56.07
C ASN A 719 43.46 -16.72 56.46
N SER A 720 43.82 -16.86 57.74
CA SER A 720 44.35 -18.03 58.43
C SER A 720 43.70 -19.37 58.05
N TRP A 721 44.51 -20.43 58.01
CA TRP A 721 44.23 -21.85 57.72
C TRP A 721 43.13 -22.54 58.56
N TYR A 722 42.37 -21.79 59.37
CA TYR A 722 41.48 -22.37 60.39
C TYR A 722 40.00 -21.96 60.33
N LEU A 723 39.57 -21.00 59.51
CA LEU A 723 38.14 -20.66 59.43
C LEU A 723 37.78 -20.18 58.03
N ASP A 724 37.27 -21.10 57.22
CA ASP A 724 36.46 -20.72 56.06
C ASP A 724 35.30 -21.72 55.86
N TYR A 725 34.44 -21.83 56.88
CA TYR A 725 33.13 -22.48 56.74
C TYR A 725 32.27 -21.77 55.68
N THR A 726 32.54 -20.47 55.45
CA THR A 726 31.96 -19.63 54.39
C THR A 726 32.37 -20.11 53.00
N MET A 727 33.63 -20.50 52.78
CA MET A 727 34.08 -21.16 51.55
C MET A 727 33.32 -22.45 51.28
N MET A 728 33.05 -23.28 52.29
CA MET A 728 32.33 -24.54 52.09
C MET A 728 30.88 -24.29 51.65
N SER A 729 30.21 -23.28 52.22
CA SER A 729 28.85 -22.87 51.81
C SER A 729 28.82 -22.18 50.45
N GLU A 730 29.81 -21.33 50.13
CA GLU A 730 29.93 -20.69 48.82
C GLU A 730 30.27 -21.71 47.74
N LEU A 731 31.21 -22.63 48.00
CA LEU A 731 31.48 -23.77 47.12
C LEU A 731 30.22 -24.61 46.92
N GLN A 732 29.38 -24.79 47.94
CA GLN A 732 28.16 -25.57 47.82
C GLN A 732 27.11 -24.90 46.92
N GLU A 733 26.91 -23.58 47.02
CA GLU A 733 26.03 -22.82 46.10
C GLU A 733 26.62 -22.75 44.68
N LEU A 734 27.92 -22.49 44.56
CA LEU A 734 28.62 -22.46 43.27
C LEU A 734 28.64 -23.84 42.60
N LEU A 735 28.78 -24.93 43.36
CA LEU A 735 28.71 -26.31 42.89
C LEU A 735 27.30 -26.67 42.41
N LEU A 736 26.26 -26.24 43.14
CA LEU A 736 24.87 -26.38 42.70
C LEU A 736 24.64 -25.63 41.38
N ALA A 737 25.15 -24.40 41.26
CA ALA A 737 25.04 -23.60 40.04
C ALA A 737 25.81 -24.23 38.85
N ALA A 738 26.98 -24.81 39.09
CA ALA A 738 27.78 -25.50 38.08
C ALA A 738 27.08 -26.74 37.52
N ILE A 739 26.40 -27.51 38.39
CA ILE A 739 25.68 -28.73 38.00
C ILE A 739 24.42 -28.40 37.18
N PHE A 740 23.71 -27.30 37.49
CA PHE A 740 22.43 -26.96 36.85
C PHE A 740 22.52 -25.98 35.67
N LYS A 741 23.55 -25.13 35.55
CA LYS A 741 23.60 -24.05 34.54
C LYS A 741 24.63 -24.22 33.41
N GLY A 742 25.60 -25.13 33.51
CA GLY A 742 26.58 -25.40 32.45
C GLY A 742 27.57 -24.27 32.12
N ASP A 743 27.27 -23.01 32.46
CA ASP A 743 28.15 -21.85 32.31
C ASP A 743 27.98 -20.92 33.52
N ALA A 744 28.94 -20.96 34.45
CA ALA A 744 29.07 -19.92 35.46
C ALA A 744 29.73 -18.69 34.81
N THR A 745 28.95 -17.85 34.12
CA THR A 745 29.46 -16.59 33.56
C THR A 745 29.99 -15.72 34.71
N PRO A 746 31.24 -15.25 34.67
CA PRO A 746 31.80 -14.42 35.74
C PRO A 746 30.98 -13.13 35.89
N GLY A 747 30.83 -12.66 37.13
CA GLY A 747 30.24 -11.34 37.36
C GLY A 747 31.07 -10.26 36.68
N PHE A 748 30.44 -9.39 35.91
CA PHE A 748 31.08 -8.27 35.23
C PHE A 748 30.34 -6.97 35.57
N GLU A 749 31.05 -5.85 35.52
CA GLU A 749 30.49 -4.52 35.74
C GLU A 749 30.59 -3.73 34.45
N CYS A 750 29.45 -3.24 33.96
CA CYS A 750 29.38 -2.39 32.77
C CYS A 750 28.33 -1.31 33.00
N SER A 751 28.76 -0.05 33.04
CA SER A 751 27.90 1.12 33.23
C SER A 751 27.04 1.48 32.01
N THR A 752 27.32 0.88 30.84
CA THR A 752 26.67 1.17 29.56
C THR A 752 26.06 -0.08 28.94
N ALA A 753 25.32 0.07 27.83
CA ALA A 753 24.74 -1.07 27.11
C ALA A 753 25.76 -1.84 26.25
N GLU A 754 26.95 -1.26 26.03
CA GLU A 754 28.03 -1.85 25.27
C GLU A 754 29.36 -1.57 25.99
N CYS A 755 30.12 -2.62 26.32
CA CYS A 755 31.46 -2.54 26.89
C CYS A 755 32.42 -3.46 26.14
N THR A 756 33.67 -3.02 25.99
CA THR A 756 34.72 -3.82 25.34
C THR A 756 35.96 -3.86 26.22
N TRP A 757 36.62 -5.01 26.31
CA TRP A 757 37.83 -5.17 27.10
C TRP A 757 39.03 -5.53 26.22
N PRO A 758 40.24 -5.06 26.57
CA PRO A 758 41.47 -5.50 25.92
C PRO A 758 41.78 -6.96 26.25
N VAL A 759 42.74 -7.53 25.51
CA VAL A 759 43.25 -8.89 25.77
C VAL A 759 43.73 -8.98 27.22
N SER A 760 43.28 -10.00 27.93
CA SER A 760 43.60 -10.19 29.35
C SER A 760 43.83 -11.66 29.66
N ALA A 761 44.62 -11.92 30.70
CA ALA A 761 44.96 -13.26 31.16
C ALA A 761 44.52 -13.49 32.60
N THR A 762 44.08 -14.71 32.90
CA THR A 762 43.76 -15.16 34.25
C THR A 762 44.40 -16.51 34.53
N LEU A 763 44.77 -16.74 35.78
CA LEU A 763 45.10 -18.05 36.30
C LEU A 763 43.84 -18.93 36.26
N GLY A 764 44.01 -20.17 35.80
CA GLY A 764 42.95 -21.16 35.70
C GLY A 764 43.49 -22.58 35.80
N ILE A 765 42.56 -23.53 35.66
CA ILE A 765 42.84 -24.96 35.61
C ILE A 765 42.58 -25.45 34.18
N CYS A 766 43.45 -26.32 33.70
CA CYS A 766 43.32 -27.01 32.43
C CYS A 766 43.12 -28.49 32.68
N SER A 767 42.27 -29.11 31.85
CA SER A 767 41.95 -30.52 31.92
C SER A 767 42.47 -31.23 30.68
N GLN A 768 43.23 -32.31 30.88
CA GLN A 768 43.64 -33.23 29.82
C GLN A 768 43.25 -34.65 30.21
N CYS A 769 42.41 -35.29 29.41
CA CYS A 769 41.99 -36.68 29.62
C CYS A 769 42.50 -37.57 28.50
N VAL A 770 42.99 -38.75 28.85
CA VAL A 770 43.49 -39.78 27.94
C VAL A 770 42.74 -41.08 28.22
N ASP A 771 42.25 -41.72 27.17
CA ASP A 771 41.67 -43.06 27.24
C ASP A 771 42.81 -44.09 27.33
N VAL A 772 42.83 -44.87 28.40
CA VAL A 772 43.88 -45.87 28.69
C VAL A 772 43.30 -47.30 28.76
N THR A 773 42.09 -47.49 28.23
CA THR A 773 41.39 -48.78 28.28
C THR A 773 42.22 -49.90 27.66
N GLU A 774 42.80 -49.69 26.47
CA GLU A 774 43.56 -50.71 25.73
C GLU A 774 44.96 -51.00 26.30
N THR A 775 45.53 -50.07 27.07
CA THR A 775 46.88 -50.18 27.65
C THR A 775 46.87 -50.74 29.07
N SER A 776 45.68 -50.87 29.68
CA SER A 776 45.49 -51.40 31.04
C SER A 776 45.24 -52.93 31.04
N THR A 777 45.69 -53.62 32.09
CA THR A 777 45.46 -55.05 32.31
C THR A 777 44.30 -55.24 33.29
N GLY A 778 43.14 -55.73 32.81
CA GLY A 778 41.96 -55.92 33.66
C GLY A 778 40.75 -56.53 32.97
N ALA A 779 39.79 -57.01 33.76
CA ALA A 779 38.52 -57.57 33.28
C ALA A 779 37.37 -57.27 34.26
N CYS A 780 36.15 -57.26 33.73
CA CYS A 780 34.92 -57.24 34.52
C CYS A 780 34.28 -58.63 34.47
N GLU A 781 34.12 -59.28 35.62
CA GLU A 781 33.48 -60.59 35.76
C GLU A 781 32.26 -60.48 36.67
N GLY A 782 31.12 -61.02 36.25
CA GLY A 782 29.91 -61.02 37.08
C GLY A 782 28.60 -61.25 36.31
N ASP A 783 27.52 -61.35 37.07
CA ASP A 783 26.16 -61.57 36.56
C ASP A 783 25.42 -60.23 36.37
N SER A 784 24.24 -60.28 35.74
CA SER A 784 23.36 -59.13 35.47
C SER A 784 22.82 -58.39 36.71
N LYS A 785 23.38 -58.61 37.91
CA LYS A 785 23.01 -57.96 39.17
C LYS A 785 24.20 -57.36 39.91
N ASN A 786 25.40 -57.95 39.78
CA ASN A 786 26.65 -57.47 40.41
C ASN A 786 27.81 -57.78 39.44
N LEU A 787 28.41 -56.73 38.87
CA LEU A 787 29.59 -56.85 38.01
C LEU A 787 30.82 -56.42 38.80
N ASP A 788 31.79 -57.31 39.01
CA ASP A 788 33.04 -56.99 39.70
C ASP A 788 34.13 -56.67 38.66
N CYS A 789 34.59 -55.43 38.64
CA CYS A 789 35.59 -54.96 37.69
C CYS A 789 36.91 -54.74 38.41
N SER A 790 38.03 -55.20 37.83
CA SER A 790 39.38 -54.95 38.34
C SER A 790 40.33 -54.65 37.18
N PHE A 791 40.89 -53.43 37.18
CA PHE A 791 41.85 -52.94 36.18
C PHE A 791 43.12 -52.41 36.85
N GLU A 792 44.29 -52.82 36.34
CA GLU A 792 45.57 -52.21 36.70
C GLU A 792 45.81 -50.95 35.88
N VAL A 793 45.85 -49.82 36.57
CA VAL A 793 46.08 -48.50 35.95
C VAL A 793 47.57 -48.16 36.06
N PRO A 794 48.25 -47.82 34.94
CA PRO A 794 49.65 -47.44 34.95
C PRO A 794 49.90 -46.24 35.88
N GLY A 795 50.64 -46.45 36.97
CA GLY A 795 50.95 -45.42 37.97
C GLY A 795 49.89 -45.15 39.04
N PHE A 796 48.69 -45.75 38.97
CA PHE A 796 47.59 -45.55 39.94
C PHE A 796 47.20 -46.83 40.71
N GLY A 797 47.83 -47.98 40.41
CA GLY A 797 47.53 -49.26 41.05
C GLY A 797 46.26 -49.91 40.52
N THR A 798 45.72 -50.90 41.24
CA THR A 798 44.48 -51.60 40.86
C THR A 798 43.24 -50.76 41.20
N LEU A 799 42.48 -50.38 40.17
CA LEU A 799 41.15 -49.79 40.27
C LEU A 799 40.12 -50.91 40.11
N GLY A 800 39.36 -51.21 41.16
CA GLY A 800 38.29 -52.20 41.07
C GLY A 800 37.20 -52.08 42.11
N GLY A 801 36.01 -52.58 41.77
CA GLY A 801 34.81 -52.53 42.62
C GLY A 801 33.57 -53.11 41.94
N THR A 802 32.54 -53.38 42.75
CA THR A 802 31.29 -54.02 42.32
C THR A 802 30.25 -53.02 41.82
N VAL A 803 30.02 -52.95 40.51
CA VAL A 803 29.05 -52.03 39.88
C VAL A 803 27.67 -52.68 39.79
N GLN A 804 26.60 -51.95 40.15
CA GLN A 804 25.21 -52.39 39.99
C GLN A 804 24.63 -51.98 38.62
N PRO A 805 23.90 -52.85 37.91
CA PRO A 805 23.30 -52.51 36.63
C PRO A 805 22.06 -51.62 36.79
N GLY A 806 22.07 -50.45 36.14
CA GLY A 806 21.01 -49.43 36.21
C GLY A 806 21.46 -47.97 36.04
N GLY A 807 22.74 -47.72 35.79
CA GLY A 807 23.29 -46.42 35.40
C GLY A 807 24.83 -46.40 35.44
N PRO A 808 25.51 -45.49 34.71
CA PRO A 808 26.97 -45.40 34.73
C PRO A 808 27.42 -44.85 36.09
N MET A 809 27.86 -45.72 37.00
CA MET A 809 28.51 -45.29 38.24
C MET A 809 30.03 -45.32 38.02
N PRO A 810 30.71 -44.16 37.90
CA PRO A 810 32.15 -44.15 37.72
C PRO A 810 32.86 -44.58 39.01
N LEU A 811 33.72 -45.58 38.94
CA LEU A 811 34.69 -45.83 40.01
C LEU A 811 35.85 -44.84 39.84
N ILE A 812 36.13 -44.06 40.88
CA ILE A 812 37.19 -43.03 40.85
C ILE A 812 38.30 -43.40 41.84
N ASN A 813 39.54 -43.49 41.36
CA ASN A 813 40.74 -43.64 42.20
C ASN A 813 41.71 -42.47 41.96
N THR A 814 42.32 -42.02 43.05
CA THR A 814 43.07 -40.77 43.16
C THR A 814 44.42 -41.06 43.80
N THR A 815 45.53 -40.71 43.15
CA THR A 815 46.89 -41.02 43.62
C THR A 815 47.53 -39.95 44.50
N THR A 816 46.95 -38.76 44.58
CA THR A 816 47.56 -37.66 45.34
C THR A 816 47.35 -37.87 46.85
N MET A 817 48.32 -38.53 47.50
CA MET A 817 48.48 -38.60 48.95
C MET A 817 49.24 -37.36 49.49
N ASP A 818 48.51 -36.55 50.26
CA ASP A 818 48.82 -35.93 51.57
C ASP A 818 50.20 -35.28 51.90
N SER A 819 51.17 -35.10 51.00
CA SER A 819 52.37 -34.31 51.33
C SER A 819 52.19 -32.81 51.04
N VAL A 820 52.13 -32.00 52.11
CA VAL A 820 51.85 -30.56 52.15
C VAL A 820 52.87 -29.67 51.38
N TYR A 821 53.95 -30.21 50.80
CA TYR A 821 55.11 -29.38 50.40
C TYR A 821 55.66 -29.55 48.98
N ASP A 822 55.12 -30.41 48.12
CA ASP A 822 55.63 -30.56 46.74
C ASP A 822 54.67 -29.93 45.71
N ALA A 823 55.07 -28.75 45.21
CA ALA A 823 54.46 -28.12 44.05
C ALA A 823 54.77 -28.94 42.79
N THR A 824 53.89 -29.88 42.47
CA THR A 824 53.94 -30.64 41.21
C THR A 824 53.20 -29.87 40.11
N PRO A 825 53.65 -29.94 38.85
CA PRO A 825 52.97 -29.27 37.72
C PRO A 825 51.53 -29.78 37.51
N SER A 826 51.23 -31.01 37.95
CA SER A 826 49.89 -31.58 38.01
C SER A 826 49.16 -31.12 39.27
N PHE A 827 48.05 -30.40 39.11
CA PHE A 827 47.19 -29.95 40.20
C PHE A 827 46.41 -31.13 40.82
N TYR A 828 45.82 -32.01 40.00
CA TYR A 828 45.10 -33.18 40.50
C TYR A 828 44.95 -34.25 39.41
N ASN A 829 45.31 -35.50 39.72
CA ASN A 829 45.17 -36.60 38.77
C ASN A 829 44.20 -37.64 39.29
N PHE A 830 43.29 -38.09 38.43
CA PHE A 830 42.31 -39.10 38.76
C PHE A 830 42.05 -40.04 37.58
N SER A 831 41.72 -41.27 37.92
CA SER A 831 41.28 -42.28 36.96
C SER A 831 39.81 -42.59 37.21
N THR A 832 39.08 -42.78 36.11
CA THR A 832 37.64 -43.07 36.13
C THR A 832 37.38 -44.32 35.29
N LEU A 833 36.59 -45.24 35.83
CA LEU A 833 36.10 -46.40 35.09
C LEU A 833 34.59 -46.30 34.94
N VAL A 834 34.12 -46.16 33.70
CA VAL A 834 32.71 -46.06 33.35
C VAL A 834 32.29 -47.32 32.61
N VAL A 835 31.29 -48.03 33.11
CA VAL A 835 30.73 -49.22 32.44
C VAL A 835 29.47 -48.81 31.69
N ALA A 836 29.48 -48.96 30.36
CA ALA A 836 28.33 -48.64 29.52
C ALA A 836 27.31 -49.78 29.52
N GLU A 837 26.02 -49.44 29.61
CA GLU A 837 24.90 -50.38 29.54
C GLU A 837 24.69 -50.84 28.09
N SER A 838 25.55 -51.75 27.62
CA SER A 838 25.44 -52.43 26.33
C SER A 838 25.37 -53.95 26.55
N THR A 839 24.96 -54.72 25.54
CA THR A 839 24.81 -56.19 25.64
C THR A 839 26.09 -56.93 26.05
N ASN A 840 27.26 -56.28 25.93
CA ASN A 840 28.57 -56.82 26.27
C ASN A 840 29.27 -56.10 27.45
N TRP A 841 28.59 -55.19 28.16
CA TRP A 841 29.12 -54.47 29.35
C TRP A 841 30.58 -53.97 29.16
N THR A 842 30.80 -53.06 28.21
CA THR A 842 32.13 -52.50 27.94
C THR A 842 32.50 -51.47 29.01
N ALA A 843 33.63 -51.70 29.70
CA ALA A 843 34.21 -50.73 30.62
C ALA A 843 35.20 -49.82 29.88
N LYS A 844 35.07 -48.51 30.10
CA LYS A 844 35.97 -47.48 29.57
C LYS A 844 36.75 -46.87 30.71
N LEU A 845 38.08 -46.96 30.64
CA LEU A 845 39.02 -46.43 31.63
C LEU A 845 39.66 -45.16 31.09
N THR A 846 39.31 -44.02 31.69
CA THR A 846 39.87 -42.70 31.34
C THR A 846 40.68 -42.15 32.50
N THR A 847 41.92 -41.75 32.21
CA THR A 847 42.77 -41.00 33.16
C THR A 847 42.75 -39.52 32.80
N CYS A 848 42.46 -38.67 33.78
CA CYS A 848 42.41 -37.22 33.62
C CYS A 848 43.43 -36.54 34.54
N GLU A 849 44.10 -35.55 33.98
CA GLU A 849 45.02 -34.65 34.67
C GLU A 849 44.44 -33.23 34.64
N LEU A 850 44.29 -32.67 35.84
CA LEU A 850 44.05 -31.25 36.04
C LEU A 850 45.39 -30.59 36.34
N SER A 851 45.71 -29.53 35.62
CA SER A 851 46.99 -28.81 35.73
C SER A 851 46.75 -27.30 35.80
N TRP A 852 47.70 -26.56 36.39
CA TRP A 852 47.65 -25.10 36.41
C TRP A 852 47.98 -24.54 35.03
N CYS A 853 47.19 -23.57 34.56
CA CYS A 853 47.40 -22.93 33.27
C CYS A 853 46.93 -21.47 33.27
N ALA A 854 47.40 -20.69 32.30
CA ALA A 854 46.91 -19.33 32.05
C ALA A 854 45.86 -19.36 30.93
N TRP A 855 44.70 -18.77 31.20
CA TRP A 855 43.64 -18.56 30.23
C TRP A 855 43.72 -17.14 29.69
N THR A 856 43.75 -16.97 28.37
CA THR A 856 43.71 -15.65 27.73
C THR A 856 42.39 -15.46 27.00
N PHE A 857 41.77 -14.30 27.19
CA PHE A 857 40.54 -13.90 26.51
C PHE A 857 40.84 -12.84 25.46
N ASP A 858 40.57 -13.15 24.20
CA ASP A 858 40.74 -12.24 23.07
C ASP A 858 39.41 -11.53 22.78
N ASN A 859 39.41 -10.19 22.80
CA ASN A 859 38.25 -9.35 22.46
C ASN A 859 36.96 -9.68 23.23
N ALA A 860 37.00 -9.71 24.57
CA ALA A 860 35.78 -9.84 25.36
C ALA A 860 34.87 -8.63 25.12
N THR A 861 33.59 -8.90 24.84
CA THR A 861 32.58 -7.86 24.60
C THR A 861 31.29 -8.14 25.34
N PHE A 862 30.66 -7.07 25.80
CA PHE A 862 29.33 -7.12 26.39
C PHE A 862 28.40 -6.27 25.56
N LYS A 863 27.28 -6.86 25.10
CA LYS A 863 26.22 -6.16 24.38
C LYS A 863 24.87 -6.54 24.94
N GLY A 864 24.21 -5.59 25.60
CA GLY A 864 22.85 -5.79 26.14
C GLY A 864 22.83 -6.65 27.40
N THR A 865 22.72 -7.97 27.28
CA THR A 865 22.62 -8.92 28.40
C THR A 865 23.70 -10.00 28.40
N ASP A 866 24.34 -10.23 27.25
CA ASP A 866 25.22 -11.38 27.07
C ASP A 866 26.69 -10.91 27.08
N LEU A 867 27.48 -11.54 27.96
CA LEU A 867 28.93 -11.37 28.00
C LEU A 867 29.57 -12.45 27.12
N ASP A 868 30.12 -12.03 25.98
CA ASP A 868 30.90 -12.92 25.12
C ASP A 868 32.39 -12.75 25.47
N LEU A 869 32.96 -13.77 26.10
CA LEU A 869 34.38 -13.82 26.47
C LEU A 869 35.29 -14.25 25.30
N GLY A 870 34.72 -14.54 24.12
CA GLY A 870 35.46 -15.04 22.96
C GLY A 870 36.02 -16.45 23.17
N THR A 871 36.87 -16.92 22.25
CA THR A 871 37.58 -18.20 22.41
C THR A 871 38.70 -18.08 23.43
N ALA A 872 38.54 -18.72 24.60
CA ALA A 872 39.60 -18.82 25.60
C ALA A 872 40.73 -19.72 25.09
N LYS A 873 41.97 -19.20 25.10
CA LYS A 873 43.17 -19.99 24.82
C LYS A 873 43.85 -20.37 26.13
N GLN A 874 44.29 -21.62 26.21
CA GLN A 874 44.91 -22.21 27.39
C GLN A 874 46.42 -22.34 27.18
N HIS A 875 47.21 -21.81 28.10
CA HIS A 875 48.67 -21.88 28.07
C HIS A 875 49.21 -22.59 29.32
N PRO A 876 49.99 -23.68 29.18
CA PRO A 876 50.51 -24.42 30.33
C PRO A 876 51.51 -23.57 31.13
N LEU A 877 51.49 -23.74 32.44
CA LEU A 877 52.40 -23.06 33.37
C LEU A 877 53.52 -24.01 33.82
N GLN A 878 54.74 -23.49 33.91
CA GLN A 878 55.90 -24.19 34.47
C GLN A 878 56.27 -23.60 35.83
N PHE A 879 56.47 -24.47 36.82
CA PHE A 879 56.97 -24.08 38.13
C PHE A 879 58.42 -23.60 38.02
N THR A 880 58.70 -22.41 38.54
CA THR A 880 60.03 -21.74 38.45
C THR A 880 60.72 -21.54 39.80
N GLY A 881 59.97 -21.52 40.90
CA GLY A 881 60.52 -21.40 42.26
C GLY A 881 59.44 -21.10 43.30
N THR A 882 59.83 -21.04 44.58
CA THR A 882 58.98 -20.58 45.68
C THR A 882 59.42 -19.18 46.17
N TRP A 883 58.45 -18.42 46.66
CA TRP A 883 58.63 -17.11 47.27
C TRP A 883 57.94 -17.06 48.63
N ASP A 884 58.69 -16.77 49.69
CA ASP A 884 58.14 -16.67 51.05
C ASP A 884 57.80 -15.20 51.36
N LYS A 885 56.55 -14.96 51.75
CA LYS A 885 56.07 -13.61 52.11
C LYS A 885 56.22 -13.40 53.62
N THR A 886 57.36 -12.91 54.08
CA THR A 886 57.57 -12.59 55.51
C THR A 886 56.82 -11.31 55.90
N ASN A 887 55.60 -11.42 56.43
CA ASN A 887 54.91 -10.27 57.04
C ASN A 887 55.40 -10.09 58.48
N ALA A 888 56.05 -8.95 58.76
CA ALA A 888 56.72 -8.66 60.04
C ALA A 888 55.81 -8.50 61.28
N THR A 889 54.55 -8.97 61.26
CA THR A 889 53.59 -8.78 62.36
C THR A 889 52.80 -10.02 62.76
N LEU A 890 52.86 -11.13 62.02
CA LEU A 890 52.25 -12.42 62.38
C LEU A 890 53.14 -13.54 61.84
N ASN A 891 53.59 -14.47 62.69
CA ASN A 891 54.41 -15.63 62.34
C ASN A 891 53.64 -16.66 61.47
N LEU A 892 53.24 -16.28 60.26
CA LEU A 892 52.74 -17.18 59.22
C LEU A 892 53.52 -16.90 57.94
N ASP A 893 54.42 -17.83 57.58
CA ASP A 893 55.05 -17.87 56.27
C ASP A 893 54.04 -18.52 55.28
N ASP A 894 53.37 -17.72 54.45
CA ASP A 894 52.64 -18.24 53.28
C ASP A 894 53.64 -18.39 52.14
N THR A 895 54.04 -19.64 51.88
CA THR A 895 54.91 -20.04 50.77
C THR A 895 54.11 -19.95 49.47
N GLN A 896 54.58 -19.12 48.53
CA GLN A 896 53.94 -18.95 47.22
C GLN A 896 54.76 -19.62 46.13
N SER A 897 54.17 -20.54 45.37
CA SER A 897 54.76 -21.06 44.14
C SER A 897 54.65 -20.03 43.01
N VAL A 898 55.77 -19.76 42.33
CA VAL A 898 55.86 -18.87 41.17
C VAL A 898 55.91 -19.71 39.90
N CYS A 899 54.95 -19.46 39.01
CA CYS A 899 54.80 -20.18 37.76
C CYS A 899 54.90 -19.22 36.56
N THR A 900 55.56 -19.64 35.49
CA THR A 900 55.68 -18.88 34.25
C THR A 900 55.07 -19.61 33.07
N VAL A 901 54.47 -18.87 32.13
CA VAL A 901 53.87 -19.42 30.91
C VAL A 901 54.95 -19.89 29.92
N LEU A 902 54.73 -21.04 29.29
CA LEU A 902 55.52 -21.58 28.16
C LEU A 902 54.81 -21.34 26.82
N GLY A 903 55.55 -20.93 25.78
CA GLY A 903 55.07 -20.87 24.39
C GLY A 903 54.56 -19.50 23.92
N ASP A 904 53.67 -19.50 22.91
CA ASP A 904 53.12 -18.32 22.24
C ASP A 904 52.13 -17.54 23.14
N TYR A 905 52.66 -16.76 24.07
CA TYR A 905 51.88 -15.88 24.96
C TYR A 905 51.76 -14.45 24.40
N PRO A 906 50.61 -13.75 24.53
CA PRO A 906 50.45 -12.41 23.96
C PRO A 906 51.47 -11.40 24.48
N ALA A 907 52.14 -10.70 23.55
CA ALA A 907 53.12 -9.67 23.90
C ALA A 907 52.46 -8.49 24.63
N GLY A 908 52.86 -8.24 25.87
CA GLY A 908 52.37 -7.13 26.70
C GLY A 908 51.58 -7.55 27.96
N LEU A 909 51.30 -8.84 28.13
CA LEU A 909 50.74 -9.39 29.37
C LEU A 909 51.85 -9.92 30.29
N ASN A 910 51.62 -9.87 31.60
CA ASN A 910 52.50 -10.50 32.57
C ASN A 910 52.44 -12.02 32.40
N ASN A 911 53.61 -12.67 32.29
CA ASN A 911 53.73 -14.11 32.11
C ASN A 911 53.98 -14.88 33.42
N THR A 912 54.07 -14.17 34.56
CA THR A 912 54.30 -14.72 35.89
C THR A 912 53.01 -14.75 36.71
N PHE A 913 52.68 -15.91 37.26
CA PHE A 913 51.53 -16.15 38.13
C PHE A 913 52.02 -16.69 39.48
N THR A 914 51.36 -16.34 40.58
CA THR A 914 51.75 -16.82 41.93
C THR A 914 50.59 -17.53 42.60
N ILE A 915 50.88 -18.66 43.22
CA ILE A 915 49.89 -19.55 43.83
C ILE A 915 50.31 -19.82 45.28
N SER A 916 49.47 -19.48 46.26
CA SER A 916 49.68 -19.86 47.67
C SER A 916 49.55 -21.37 47.84
N GLN A 917 50.56 -22.01 48.44
CA GLN A 917 50.56 -23.45 48.69
C GLN A 917 49.40 -23.85 49.64
N GLY A 918 49.05 -22.99 50.59
CA GLY A 918 47.90 -23.23 51.49
C GLY A 918 46.55 -23.25 50.75
N LYS A 919 46.33 -22.30 49.84
CA LYS A 919 45.11 -22.26 49.00
C LYS A 919 45.08 -23.40 47.99
N GLU A 920 46.21 -23.74 47.40
CA GLU A 920 46.32 -24.90 46.50
C GLU A 920 45.97 -26.21 47.24
N TYR A 921 46.49 -26.41 48.46
CA TYR A 921 46.16 -27.57 49.28
C TYR A 921 44.65 -27.66 49.56
N PHE A 922 44.03 -26.54 49.93
CA PHE A 922 42.58 -26.50 50.14
C PHE A 922 41.81 -26.86 48.87
N LEU A 923 42.21 -26.32 47.72
CA LEU A 923 41.53 -26.57 46.45
C LEU A 923 41.68 -28.04 46.02
N LYS A 924 42.86 -28.66 46.23
CA LYS A 924 43.08 -30.10 46.04
C LYS A 924 42.17 -30.92 46.96
N TYR A 925 42.01 -30.50 48.22
CA TYR A 925 41.12 -31.15 49.18
C TYR A 925 39.63 -31.02 48.77
N ALA A 926 39.20 -29.86 48.29
CA ALA A 926 37.84 -29.64 47.79
C ALA A 926 37.53 -30.50 46.56
N VAL A 927 38.44 -30.55 45.58
CA VAL A 927 38.29 -31.41 44.39
C VAL A 927 38.26 -32.89 44.78
N ARG A 928 39.07 -33.30 45.76
CA ARG A 928 39.02 -34.65 46.33
C ARG A 928 37.65 -34.96 46.94
N LEU A 929 37.05 -34.05 47.69
CA LEU A 929 35.71 -34.24 48.26
C LEU A 929 34.64 -34.38 47.16
N ILE A 930 34.69 -33.56 46.12
CA ILE A 930 33.75 -33.60 44.98
C ILE A 930 33.84 -34.96 44.26
N LEU A 931 35.06 -35.40 43.93
CA LEU A 931 35.27 -36.66 43.21
C LEU A 931 35.01 -37.89 44.10
N LYS A 932 35.26 -37.79 45.42
CA LYS A 932 34.98 -38.88 46.37
C LYS A 932 33.49 -39.07 46.64
N ALA A 933 32.65 -38.07 46.42
CA ALA A 933 31.20 -38.21 46.55
C ALA A 933 30.57 -39.15 45.49
N GLY A 934 31.25 -39.38 44.35
CA GLY A 934 30.84 -40.37 43.34
C GLY A 934 31.20 -41.82 43.71
N TYR A 935 31.90 -42.05 44.82
CA TYR A 935 32.40 -43.36 45.23
C TYR A 935 31.35 -44.19 45.98
N GLN A 936 31.29 -45.49 45.69
CA GLN A 936 30.42 -46.48 46.33
C GLN A 936 30.95 -46.80 47.75
N GLY A 937 30.69 -45.90 48.69
CA GLY A 937 31.18 -45.97 50.08
C GLY A 937 31.21 -44.64 50.83
N ALA A 938 30.74 -43.55 50.22
CA ALA A 938 30.59 -42.27 50.90
C ALA A 938 29.45 -42.31 51.95
N ASP A 939 29.64 -41.65 53.10
CA ASP A 939 28.65 -41.57 54.18
C ASP A 939 27.29 -41.03 53.68
N PHE A 940 26.19 -41.42 54.32
CA PHE A 940 24.82 -41.05 53.93
C PHE A 940 24.61 -39.53 53.75
N TYR A 941 25.30 -38.70 54.53
CA TYR A 941 25.27 -37.24 54.39
C TYR A 941 25.99 -36.72 53.13
N THR A 942 27.09 -37.35 52.74
CA THR A 942 27.80 -37.05 51.48
C THR A 942 27.02 -37.52 50.25
N GLN A 943 26.26 -38.61 50.35
CA GLN A 943 25.33 -39.01 49.31
C GLN A 943 24.15 -38.04 49.20
N LEU A 944 23.47 -37.69 50.31
CA LEU A 944 22.25 -36.87 50.27
C LEU A 944 22.48 -35.44 49.75
N THR A 945 23.69 -34.90 49.89
CA THR A 945 24.03 -33.54 49.45
C THR A 945 24.31 -33.46 47.93
N LEU A 946 24.58 -34.59 47.27
CA LEU A 946 24.95 -34.68 45.84
C LEU A 946 24.12 -35.72 45.04
N ALA A 947 23.19 -36.43 45.70
CA ALA A 947 22.31 -37.46 45.11
C ALA A 947 21.17 -36.92 44.22
N THR A 948 21.24 -35.66 43.78
CA THR A 948 20.43 -35.15 42.67
C THR A 948 21.25 -34.94 41.39
N SER A 949 22.49 -35.45 41.34
CA SER A 949 23.46 -35.21 40.25
C SER A 949 23.00 -35.73 38.89
N SER A 950 22.53 -34.79 38.06
CA SER A 950 22.46 -34.86 36.60
C SER A 950 23.84 -34.64 35.94
N LEU A 951 24.92 -35.08 36.59
CA LEU A 951 26.23 -35.10 35.97
C LEU A 951 26.27 -36.30 35.04
N ASP A 952 26.39 -36.04 33.74
CA ASP A 952 26.54 -37.10 32.76
C ASP A 952 27.97 -37.68 32.86
N TYR A 953 28.13 -38.64 33.76
CA TYR A 953 29.39 -39.36 33.98
C TYR A 953 29.77 -40.26 32.79
N THR A 954 28.98 -40.30 31.72
CA THR A 954 29.33 -41.07 30.51
C THR A 954 30.51 -40.48 29.76
N ASP A 955 30.70 -39.15 29.81
CA ASP A 955 31.83 -38.44 29.21
C ASP A 955 32.72 -37.77 30.27
N THR A 956 33.70 -38.54 30.72
CA THR A 956 34.69 -38.14 31.73
C THR A 956 35.54 -36.96 31.28
N ALA A 957 35.76 -36.79 29.96
CA ALA A 957 36.53 -35.67 29.41
C ALA A 957 35.74 -34.36 29.48
N ALA A 958 34.45 -34.40 29.12
CA ALA A 958 33.56 -33.26 29.27
C ALA A 958 33.38 -32.86 30.74
N MET A 959 33.19 -33.84 31.64
CA MET A 959 33.11 -33.60 33.08
C MET A 959 34.37 -32.89 33.61
N SER A 960 35.56 -33.38 33.25
CA SER A 960 36.82 -32.82 33.70
C SER A 960 37.06 -31.40 33.14
N SER A 961 36.68 -31.15 31.88
CA SER A 961 36.74 -29.82 31.26
C SER A 961 35.81 -28.82 31.94
N ASN A 962 34.58 -29.23 32.25
CA ASN A 962 33.60 -28.39 32.93
C ASN A 962 34.04 -28.07 34.36
N LEU A 963 34.61 -29.05 35.07
CA LEU A 963 35.20 -28.86 36.40
C LEU A 963 36.37 -27.86 36.35
N ALA A 964 37.24 -27.96 35.36
CA ALA A 964 38.37 -27.05 35.17
C ALA A 964 37.92 -25.60 34.87
N ALA A 965 36.93 -25.42 33.99
CA ALA A 965 36.34 -24.12 33.68
C ALA A 965 35.65 -23.50 34.90
N PHE A 966 34.96 -24.31 35.69
CA PHE A 966 34.30 -23.88 36.92
C PHE A 966 35.30 -23.37 37.96
N ILE A 967 36.34 -24.16 38.27
CA ILE A 967 37.35 -23.75 39.26
C ILE A 967 38.02 -22.46 38.77
N THR A 968 38.30 -22.35 37.47
CA THR A 968 38.84 -21.12 36.87
C THR A 968 37.93 -19.91 37.11
N ASN A 969 36.61 -20.03 36.93
CA ASN A 969 35.69 -18.92 37.18
C ASN A 969 35.52 -18.60 38.68
N ALA A 970 35.56 -19.60 39.56
CA ALA A 970 35.52 -19.39 41.01
C ALA A 970 36.77 -18.64 41.52
N LEU A 971 37.95 -18.98 40.99
CA LEU A 971 39.20 -18.28 41.31
C LEU A 971 39.16 -16.80 40.91
N ARG A 972 38.46 -16.47 39.82
CA ARG A 972 38.24 -15.09 39.37
C ARG A 972 37.35 -14.31 40.33
N THR A 973 36.33 -14.94 40.90
CA THR A 973 35.41 -14.23 41.82
C THR A 973 36.01 -13.93 43.19
N GLN A 974 36.86 -14.81 43.73
CA GLN A 974 37.39 -14.68 45.09
C GLN A 974 38.67 -13.83 45.19
N ASP A 975 39.63 -14.00 44.27
CA ASP A 975 40.93 -13.29 44.27
C ASP A 975 41.13 -12.45 43.00
N GLY A 976 40.04 -12.03 42.37
CA GLY A 976 40.06 -11.29 41.11
C GLY A 976 40.51 -9.84 41.26
N MET A 977 41.52 -9.45 40.48
CA MET A 977 41.74 -8.07 40.06
C MET A 977 40.79 -7.72 38.92
N GLN A 978 40.38 -6.47 38.79
CA GLN A 978 39.50 -6.04 37.69
C GLN A 978 40.32 -5.71 36.43
N SER A 979 40.00 -6.38 35.32
CA SER A 979 40.45 -6.00 33.98
C SER A 979 39.64 -4.79 33.51
N VAL A 980 40.29 -3.65 33.33
CA VAL A 980 39.63 -2.39 32.97
C VAL A 980 39.32 -2.36 31.48
N GLY A 981 38.03 -2.16 31.15
CA GLY A 981 37.52 -2.02 29.80
C GLY A 981 37.09 -0.60 29.45
N THR A 982 36.51 -0.45 28.26
CA THR A 982 35.94 0.81 27.77
C THR A 982 34.42 0.69 27.63
N ALA A 983 33.72 1.68 28.18
CA ALA A 983 32.27 1.80 28.14
C ALA A 983 31.82 2.66 26.94
N TRP A 984 30.97 2.10 26.09
CA TRP A 984 30.45 2.75 24.89
C TRP A 984 29.00 3.17 25.07
N GLN A 985 28.68 4.41 24.71
CA GLN A 985 27.31 4.92 24.69
C GLN A 985 26.89 5.34 23.27
N SER A 986 25.72 4.89 22.85
CA SER A 986 25.12 5.31 21.59
C SER A 986 24.46 6.68 21.75
N ILE A 987 25.04 7.72 21.13
CA ILE A 987 24.51 9.09 21.12
C ILE A 987 24.01 9.44 19.70
N THR A 988 22.88 10.13 19.62
CA THR A 988 22.29 10.62 18.35
C THR A 988 23.00 11.90 17.89
N PHE A 989 23.58 11.87 16.69
CA PHE A 989 24.18 13.02 16.04
C PHE A 989 23.27 13.59 14.95
N ILE A 990 23.27 14.92 14.83
CA ILE A 990 22.59 15.64 13.75
C ILE A 990 23.47 15.59 12.51
N GLN A 991 22.96 14.98 11.44
CA GLN A 991 23.60 14.95 10.13
C GLN A 991 22.74 15.70 9.11
N VAL A 992 23.30 16.78 8.54
CA VAL A 992 22.59 17.57 7.53
C VAL A 992 22.82 16.99 6.15
N ARG A 993 21.73 16.70 5.44
CA ARG A 993 21.75 16.19 4.06
C ARG A 993 21.52 17.34 3.08
N TRP A 994 22.59 18.05 2.73
CA TRP A 994 22.59 19.25 1.90
C TRP A 994 21.88 19.13 0.54
N VAL A 995 21.87 17.92 -0.03
CA VAL A 995 21.21 17.64 -1.32
C VAL A 995 19.72 18.03 -1.31
N TRP A 996 19.03 17.86 -0.17
CA TRP A 996 17.60 18.18 -0.06
C TRP A 996 17.31 19.67 0.00
N LEU A 997 18.31 20.51 0.26
CA LEU A 997 18.16 21.97 0.24
C LEU A 997 18.33 22.58 -1.17
N SER A 998 18.74 21.77 -2.15
CA SER A 998 18.95 22.20 -3.53
C SER A 998 17.67 22.68 -4.22
N LEU A 999 16.53 22.02 -3.98
CA LEU A 999 15.25 22.37 -4.61
C LEU A 999 14.71 23.74 -4.13
N PRO A 1000 14.61 24.02 -2.81
CA PRO A 1000 14.27 25.37 -2.34
C PRO A 1000 15.20 26.46 -2.90
N ALA A 1001 16.52 26.22 -2.93
CA ALA A 1001 17.48 27.17 -3.47
C ALA A 1001 17.27 27.43 -4.98
N ALA A 1002 17.08 26.36 -5.76
CA ALA A 1002 16.80 26.46 -7.20
C ALA A 1002 15.49 27.21 -7.47
N LEU A 1003 14.46 27.01 -6.66
CA LEU A 1003 13.17 27.67 -6.84
C LEU A 1003 13.22 29.16 -6.49
N VAL A 1004 13.92 29.55 -5.41
CA VAL A 1004 14.13 30.97 -5.08
C VAL A 1004 14.89 31.69 -6.20
N LEU A 1005 15.94 31.07 -6.75
CA LEU A 1005 16.65 31.60 -7.92
C LEU A 1005 15.74 31.70 -9.15
N ALA A 1006 14.96 30.65 -9.43
CA ALA A 1006 14.03 30.62 -10.55
C ALA A 1006 12.95 31.71 -10.46
N ALA A 1007 12.42 31.99 -9.27
CA ALA A 1007 11.47 33.09 -9.07
C ALA A 1007 12.13 34.46 -9.24
N GLY A 1008 13.39 34.63 -8.84
CA GLY A 1008 14.15 35.85 -9.12
C GLY A 1008 14.36 36.07 -10.61
N ILE A 1009 14.70 35.01 -11.36
CA ILE A 1009 14.81 35.05 -12.83
C ILE A 1009 13.46 35.38 -13.46
N LEU A 1010 12.37 34.75 -13.00
CA LEU A 1010 11.03 35.04 -13.49
C LEU A 1010 10.67 36.51 -13.29
N LEU A 1011 10.89 37.05 -12.07
CA LEU A 1011 10.63 38.45 -11.75
C LEU A 1011 11.45 39.40 -12.63
N PHE A 1012 12.72 39.08 -12.86
CA PHE A 1012 13.56 39.87 -13.76
C PHE A 1012 13.03 39.83 -15.21
N LEU A 1013 12.69 38.65 -15.72
CA LEU A 1013 12.14 38.48 -17.07
C LEU A 1013 10.81 39.20 -17.25
N THR A 1014 9.91 39.17 -16.25
CA THR A 1014 8.64 39.89 -16.32
C THR A 1014 8.84 41.39 -16.29
N ILE A 1015 9.74 41.93 -15.46
CA ILE A 1015 10.08 43.36 -15.45
C ILE A 1015 10.63 43.81 -16.81
N VAL A 1016 11.59 43.05 -17.38
CA VAL A 1016 12.18 43.36 -18.69
C VAL A 1016 11.13 43.31 -19.80
N GLN A 1017 10.28 42.28 -19.81
CA GLN A 1017 9.24 42.12 -20.82
C GLN A 1017 8.15 43.19 -20.70
N SER A 1018 7.76 43.57 -19.48
CA SER A 1018 6.77 44.63 -19.27
C SER A 1018 7.29 46.00 -19.71
N ARG A 1019 8.60 46.26 -19.56
CA ARG A 1019 9.23 47.51 -19.99
C ARG A 1019 9.49 47.57 -21.50
N ARG A 1020 9.97 46.48 -22.11
CA ARG A 1020 10.26 46.45 -23.56
C ARG A 1020 9.02 46.67 -24.44
N HIS A 1021 7.84 46.36 -23.90
CA HIS A 1021 6.59 46.37 -24.64
C HIS A 1021 5.61 47.43 -24.14
N ASP A 1022 6.05 48.37 -23.28
CA ASP A 1022 5.20 49.42 -22.67
C ASP A 1022 3.83 48.89 -22.20
N THR A 1023 3.84 47.73 -21.53
CA THR A 1023 2.58 47.15 -21.02
C THR A 1023 2.13 47.87 -19.77
N VAL A 1024 0.83 48.14 -19.66
CA VAL A 1024 0.28 48.79 -18.46
C VAL A 1024 0.41 47.84 -17.26
N LEU A 1025 0.85 48.38 -16.11
CA LEU A 1025 1.15 47.57 -14.92
C LEU A 1025 -0.12 47.34 -14.09
N TRP A 1026 -0.79 46.21 -14.32
CA TRP A 1026 -2.04 45.86 -13.64
C TRP A 1026 -1.96 44.61 -12.77
N LYS A 1027 -0.90 43.80 -12.92
CA LYS A 1027 -0.63 42.60 -12.11
C LYS A 1027 -1.89 41.73 -11.91
N THR A 1028 -2.24 41.37 -10.69
CA THR A 1028 -3.42 40.54 -10.36
C THR A 1028 -4.72 41.35 -10.13
N SER A 1029 -4.74 42.65 -10.44
CA SER A 1029 -5.87 43.52 -10.14
C SER A 1029 -7.15 43.15 -10.90
N LEU A 1030 -8.26 43.00 -10.17
CA LEU A 1030 -9.61 42.86 -10.72
C LEU A 1030 -10.16 44.21 -11.20
N LEU A 1031 -9.75 45.31 -10.57
CA LEU A 1031 -10.20 46.67 -10.94
C LEU A 1031 -9.80 47.00 -12.38
N ALA A 1032 -8.58 46.65 -12.78
CA ALA A 1032 -8.13 46.84 -14.15
C ALA A 1032 -9.04 46.15 -15.19
N PHE A 1033 -9.57 44.96 -14.87
CA PHE A 1033 -10.51 44.26 -15.73
C PHE A 1033 -11.85 44.99 -15.82
N LEU A 1034 -12.40 45.40 -14.67
CA LEU A 1034 -13.71 46.07 -14.61
C LEU A 1034 -13.68 47.40 -15.39
N PHE A 1035 -12.70 48.26 -15.12
CA PHE A 1035 -12.55 49.57 -15.80
C PHE A 1035 -12.29 49.46 -17.31
N CYS A 1036 -11.70 48.35 -17.80
CA CYS A 1036 -11.54 48.13 -19.24
C CYS A 1036 -12.80 47.54 -19.91
N SER A 1037 -13.68 46.88 -19.16
CA SER A 1037 -14.82 46.13 -19.71
C SER A 1037 -16.09 46.96 -19.84
N THR A 1038 -16.28 48.00 -19.01
CA THR A 1038 -17.51 48.79 -18.97
C THR A 1038 -17.29 50.17 -19.59
N HIS A 1039 -17.63 50.33 -20.88
CA HIS A 1039 -17.65 51.63 -21.57
C HIS A 1039 -18.55 52.70 -20.90
N THR A 1040 -19.37 52.30 -19.92
CA THR A 1040 -20.34 53.13 -19.19
C THR A 1040 -19.80 53.74 -17.89
N TRP A 1041 -18.64 53.31 -17.37
CA TRP A 1041 -18.06 53.85 -16.14
C TRP A 1041 -17.20 55.07 -16.46
N LYS A 1042 -17.82 56.10 -17.07
CA LYS A 1042 -17.17 57.38 -17.33
C LYS A 1042 -17.34 58.27 -16.11
N THR A 1043 -16.22 58.58 -15.44
CA THR A 1043 -16.11 59.81 -14.65
C THR A 1043 -16.09 61.01 -15.61
N ASP A 1044 -16.70 62.15 -15.25
CA ASP A 1044 -16.75 63.41 -16.01
C ASP A 1044 -15.37 64.10 -16.21
N ALA A 1045 -14.31 63.31 -16.36
CA ALA A 1045 -12.92 63.73 -16.38
C ALA A 1045 -12.46 64.01 -17.81
N SER A 1046 -11.73 65.11 -18.00
CA SER A 1046 -11.20 65.55 -19.29
C SER A 1046 -10.19 64.56 -19.90
N VAL A 1047 -9.95 64.62 -21.21
CA VAL A 1047 -9.06 63.69 -21.97
C VAL A 1047 -7.63 63.58 -21.37
N HIS A 1048 -7.13 64.61 -20.68
CA HIS A 1048 -5.84 64.55 -19.98
C HIS A 1048 -5.87 63.76 -18.64
N GLU A 1049 -7.04 63.48 -18.08
CA GLU A 1049 -7.21 62.61 -16.91
C GLU A 1049 -7.41 61.13 -17.28
N GLU A 1050 -7.86 60.81 -18.49
CA GLU A 1050 -8.02 59.41 -18.95
C GLU A 1050 -6.68 58.64 -18.95
N ASP A 1051 -5.57 59.28 -19.30
CA ASP A 1051 -4.23 58.68 -19.24
C ASP A 1051 -3.72 58.49 -17.79
N LYS A 1052 -4.14 59.34 -16.84
CA LYS A 1052 -3.86 59.16 -15.40
C LYS A 1052 -4.67 57.99 -14.81
N ILE A 1053 -5.89 57.77 -15.29
CA ILE A 1053 -6.81 56.70 -14.81
C ILE A 1053 -6.33 55.30 -15.21
N ARG A 1054 -5.45 55.16 -16.21
CA ARG A 1054 -4.84 53.86 -16.58
C ARG A 1054 -3.88 53.29 -15.53
N SER A 1055 -3.43 54.12 -14.57
CA SER A 1055 -2.56 53.68 -13.48
C SER A 1055 -3.35 52.96 -12.38
N LEU A 1056 -2.79 51.85 -11.87
CA LEU A 1056 -3.45 51.01 -10.86
C LEU A 1056 -3.86 51.80 -9.60
N GLY A 1057 -3.01 52.73 -9.14
CA GLY A 1057 -3.30 53.56 -7.96
C GLY A 1057 -4.45 54.55 -8.18
N ALA A 1058 -4.60 55.08 -9.40
CA ALA A 1058 -5.75 55.93 -9.74
C ALA A 1058 -7.05 55.13 -9.78
N MET A 1059 -7.03 53.91 -10.36
CA MET A 1059 -8.19 52.99 -10.35
C MET A 1059 -8.60 52.62 -8.92
N GLU A 1060 -7.64 52.39 -8.02
CA GLU A 1060 -7.93 52.07 -6.62
C GLU A 1060 -8.60 53.26 -5.90
N MET A 1061 -8.07 54.47 -6.07
CA MET A 1061 -8.68 55.68 -5.51
C MET A 1061 -10.07 55.99 -6.08
N ALA A 1062 -10.28 55.76 -7.37
CA ALA A 1062 -11.58 55.90 -8.01
C ALA A 1062 -12.58 54.86 -7.46
N SER A 1063 -12.17 53.58 -7.35
CA SER A 1063 -13.02 52.51 -6.84
C SER A 1063 -13.50 52.73 -5.40
N LYS A 1064 -12.68 53.36 -4.55
CA LYS A 1064 -13.07 53.70 -3.16
C LYS A 1064 -14.25 54.69 -3.08
N ARG A 1065 -14.57 55.38 -4.19
CA ARG A 1065 -15.66 56.36 -4.29
C ARG A 1065 -16.83 55.86 -5.15
N MET A 1066 -16.77 54.61 -5.64
CA MET A 1066 -17.78 54.04 -6.52
C MET A 1066 -18.56 52.95 -5.77
N GLU A 1067 -19.88 53.06 -5.77
CA GLU A 1067 -20.76 51.99 -5.32
C GLU A 1067 -21.28 51.24 -6.55
N ALA A 1068 -21.41 49.92 -6.47
CA ALA A 1068 -21.84 49.10 -7.60
C ALA A 1068 -22.82 48.02 -7.16
N LYS A 1069 -23.83 47.77 -7.98
CA LYS A 1069 -24.85 46.74 -7.79
C LYS A 1069 -24.91 45.84 -9.01
N LEU A 1070 -25.07 44.54 -8.77
CA LEU A 1070 -25.33 43.58 -9.84
C LEU A 1070 -26.83 43.59 -10.13
N GLU A 1071 -27.21 44.17 -11.26
CA GLU A 1071 -28.60 44.26 -11.69
C GLU A 1071 -28.85 43.41 -12.93
N ARG A 1072 -30.12 43.09 -13.17
CA ARG A 1072 -30.56 42.35 -14.34
C ARG A 1072 -31.08 43.36 -15.36
N ASP A 1073 -30.38 43.47 -16.48
CA ASP A 1073 -30.78 44.25 -17.66
C ASP A 1073 -32.16 43.76 -18.16
N ASP A 1074 -32.88 44.59 -18.91
CA ASP A 1074 -34.24 44.33 -19.40
C ASP A 1074 -34.34 43.05 -20.24
N GLN A 1075 -33.21 42.58 -20.76
CA GLN A 1075 -33.06 41.32 -21.51
C GLN A 1075 -32.74 40.10 -20.62
N GLY A 1076 -32.78 40.23 -19.29
CA GLY A 1076 -32.50 39.15 -18.34
C GLY A 1076 -31.01 38.89 -18.07
N ARG A 1077 -30.10 39.72 -18.61
CA ARG A 1077 -28.64 39.57 -18.46
C ARG A 1077 -28.15 40.26 -17.18
N TYR A 1078 -27.20 39.66 -16.48
CA TYR A 1078 -26.59 40.30 -15.30
C TYR A 1078 -25.53 41.31 -15.73
N GLN A 1079 -25.64 42.55 -15.25
CA GLN A 1079 -24.66 43.62 -15.46
C GLN A 1079 -24.31 44.28 -14.13
N LEU A 1080 -23.04 44.58 -13.93
CA LEU A 1080 -22.57 45.36 -12.79
C LEU A 1080 -22.74 46.85 -13.12
N VAL A 1081 -23.71 47.50 -12.48
CA VAL A 1081 -24.07 48.90 -12.68
C VAL A 1081 -23.53 49.72 -11.51
N GLN A 1082 -22.98 50.90 -11.80
CA GLN A 1082 -22.55 51.86 -10.77
C GLN A 1082 -23.78 52.59 -10.22
N ILE A 1083 -23.85 52.76 -8.90
CA ILE A 1083 -24.93 53.45 -8.17
C ILE A 1083 -24.58 54.92 -7.98
#